data_AF-A0A139LFX1-F1
#
_entry.id   AF-A0A139LFX1-F1
#
_cell.length_a   1.000
_cell.length_b   1.000
_cell.length_c   1.000
_cell.angle_alpha   90.00
_cell.angle_beta   90.00
_cell.angle_gamma   90.00
#
_symmetry.space_group_name_H-M   'P 1'
#
loop_
_entity.id
_entity.type
_entity.pdbx_description
1 polymer ?
#
loop_
_entity_poly.entity_id
_entity_poly.type
_entity_poly.pdbx_seq_one_letter_code
_entity_poly.pdbx_strand_id
1 'polypeptide(L)'
;MKNKMKTRVIEMKDLCLLWLFLFLLGGIPAGATTISDDELASGTEELIAFPGAEGFGRNTTGGRGGKVYHVTTLEDGMQAGTLRYALAQTGARTVVFDVAGTIFLNRPLRITNGDLTIAGQTAPGQGICIARRPVTINANNVIVRYVRFRVGNEGGGEPDGLGSTDCKNVIVDHCSISWSVDECCSVYGGENLTVQWCLVSESLRTAGHAKGKHGYGAIWGGAKASFHHNLLAHHESRVPRLGPRPFTQEREHVDMRNNVFYNWAGNGCYGGEGMHVNIVNNYYKPGPATPKNSPVRYRIAALGVRTTKYCTKADGKPNVWKPMEHVWGKFYVDGNVIEGNKEVTKDNWTKGIYEQIKNSSCDNTFTKQVKKEMRLVKPLDAGIVTTHTAEQAYDLVLAHAGCSKQRDIIDIRIIEETQNGTATYIGSVTKGAENAPGLIDLPADVKPEGSTGAWPELSNGGVTADELRDTDGDGIPDTWETAHGLNPKDASDGVTTTLSKEGYTNLEVYMNSLVNMGILSGGYAQDSSSPYQAVVALDGSGDYTSIQDAVNAAPDNRQEPWLIFLKNGSYREQVIIPATKTYIHLIGQDKNKTIIHHCLNVGGKPEEGTEPAKTAYWKHSVHNPSSEVHKLEGSVVYIKGDHFYTENISYLNDWGVDSQNGPQALAMSSQADCAAYNNCIFRSFQDTWMTSRTDSHRLYAKDCWIEGAVDYFYGSGDALLENCTLYNLRSGSVIVAPSHKNVRFGYVFRNCIVDGNAAAADGKQKLGRPWHNSPRAVYIHTTMRIPLAPEGWTNMGAIPGLFAEYDSRDAEGNVLDLSQRKTEYDGRGPDNPPKGFCRATITKEEADGYVYERIIPGDDGWNPRAMMEKLPSPAKLKKKGDKVSWKAVPVAAGYVIFNNDRVIGFAKEPIYTLPSEVKGNLKVCAVNRYGSLGTESVL
;
A
#
# COMPACT_ATOMS: atom_id res chain seq x y z
N MET A 1 24.71 -54.69 -62.11
CA MET A 1 26.18 -54.55 -62.16
C MET A 1 26.53 -53.37 -61.24
N LYS A 2 27.09 -53.57 -60.05
CA LYS A 2 28.53 -53.73 -59.70
C LYS A 2 29.43 -52.56 -60.14
N ASN A 3 30.11 -51.96 -59.14
CA ASN A 3 31.34 -51.15 -59.20
C ASN A 3 31.20 -49.69 -59.71
N LYS A 4 31.96 -48.70 -59.22
CA LYS A 4 33.23 -48.71 -58.42
C LYS A 4 33.46 -47.33 -57.73
N MET A 5 34.14 -47.30 -56.56
CA MET A 5 35.22 -46.39 -56.05
C MET A 5 35.19 -44.85 -56.37
N LYS A 6 35.71 -43.89 -55.57
CA LYS A 6 36.52 -43.86 -54.32
C LYS A 6 36.50 -42.44 -53.68
N THR A 7 37.06 -42.37 -52.47
CA THR A 7 37.20 -41.31 -51.44
C THR A 7 37.70 -39.87 -51.78
N ARG A 8 37.23 -38.91 -50.95
CA ARG A 8 37.86 -37.67 -50.37
C ARG A 8 37.85 -36.28 -51.08
N VAL A 9 37.00 -35.39 -50.53
CA VAL A 9 37.21 -33.98 -50.07
C VAL A 9 37.64 -32.88 -51.07
N ILE A 10 36.81 -31.82 -51.16
CA ILE A 10 37.13 -30.37 -51.13
C ILE A 10 35.84 -29.58 -50.76
N GLU A 11 36.00 -28.33 -50.32
CA GLU A 11 35.00 -27.36 -49.80
C GLU A 11 33.81 -27.09 -50.78
N MET A 12 32.64 -26.57 -50.42
CA MET A 12 32.38 -25.28 -49.73
C MET A 12 30.86 -25.05 -49.51
N LYS A 13 30.48 -24.51 -48.34
CA LYS A 13 29.25 -23.77 -47.96
C LYS A 13 27.82 -24.28 -48.33
N ASP A 14 27.01 -24.35 -47.28
CA ASP A 14 25.57 -24.00 -47.19
C ASP A 14 24.55 -24.61 -48.16
N LEU A 15 23.85 -25.66 -47.70
CA LEU A 15 22.37 -25.81 -47.60
C LEU A 15 21.98 -27.28 -47.40
N CYS A 16 21.15 -27.60 -46.41
CA CYS A 16 20.47 -28.90 -46.31
C CYS A 16 19.06 -28.78 -45.71
N LEU A 17 18.04 -28.90 -46.55
CA LEU A 17 16.87 -29.72 -46.19
C LEU A 17 17.24 -31.20 -46.51
N LEU A 18 17.09 -32.18 -45.61
CA LEU A 18 15.88 -32.78 -44.99
C LEU A 18 15.37 -33.98 -45.83
N TRP A 19 14.76 -34.98 -45.16
CA TRP A 19 14.19 -36.26 -45.67
C TRP A 19 15.19 -37.42 -45.88
N LEU A 20 14.90 -38.67 -45.50
CA LEU A 20 13.91 -39.26 -44.56
C LEU A 20 14.25 -40.75 -44.37
N PHE A 21 13.77 -41.43 -43.32
CA PHE A 21 13.26 -42.81 -43.43
C PHE A 21 12.17 -43.07 -42.38
N LEU A 22 11.17 -43.91 -42.72
CA LEU A 22 9.84 -43.96 -42.06
C LEU A 22 9.24 -45.38 -42.11
N PHE A 23 8.08 -45.57 -41.45
CA PHE A 23 7.11 -46.70 -41.47
C PHE A 23 7.30 -47.82 -40.41
N LEU A 24 6.25 -48.39 -39.79
CA LEU A 24 4.76 -48.34 -39.94
C LEU A 24 4.08 -48.01 -38.56
N LEU A 25 3.06 -47.14 -38.42
CA LEU A 25 1.61 -47.19 -38.78
C LEU A 25 0.75 -48.16 -37.92
N GLY A 26 -0.44 -47.79 -37.40
CA GLY A 26 -1.21 -46.52 -37.36
C GLY A 26 -2.55 -46.69 -36.59
N GLY A 27 -3.49 -45.74 -36.43
CA GLY A 27 -3.51 -44.26 -36.64
C GLY A 27 -4.00 -43.58 -35.33
N ILE A 28 -5.06 -42.75 -35.17
CA ILE A 28 -6.07 -42.00 -35.96
C ILE A 28 -6.69 -40.95 -34.98
N PRO A 29 -7.15 -39.71 -35.32
CA PRO A 29 -6.99 -38.88 -36.52
C PRO A 29 -6.16 -37.58 -36.26
N ALA A 30 -5.90 -36.81 -37.32
CA ALA A 30 -5.22 -35.50 -37.24
C ALA A 30 -6.20 -34.33 -37.07
N GLY A 31 -5.76 -33.28 -36.38
CA GLY A 31 -6.52 -32.04 -36.15
C GLY A 31 -5.71 -30.96 -35.42
N ALA A 32 -4.40 -30.87 -35.69
CA ALA A 32 -3.53 -29.84 -35.13
C ALA A 32 -3.30 -28.76 -36.18
N THR A 33 -4.07 -27.68 -36.11
CA THR A 33 -3.75 -26.41 -36.80
C THR A 33 -2.51 -25.80 -36.18
N THR A 34 -1.64 -25.24 -37.03
CA THR A 34 -0.54 -24.39 -36.59
C THR A 34 -1.11 -23.08 -36.04
N ILE A 35 -1.04 -22.92 -34.72
CA ILE A 35 -1.23 -21.66 -34.02
C ILE A 35 -0.21 -20.66 -34.57
N SER A 36 -0.66 -19.54 -35.12
CA SER A 36 0.20 -18.45 -35.57
C SER A 36 0.71 -17.64 -34.36
N ASP A 37 1.76 -16.84 -34.55
CA ASP A 37 2.26 -15.94 -33.51
C ASP A 37 1.23 -14.87 -33.05
N ASP A 38 0.08 -14.76 -33.73
CA ASP A 38 -1.09 -13.95 -33.32
C ASP A 38 -1.97 -14.62 -32.24
N GLU A 39 -1.85 -15.94 -32.01
CA GLU A 39 -2.67 -16.67 -31.00
C GLU A 39 -1.96 -16.90 -29.65
N LEU A 40 -0.78 -16.30 -29.45
CA LEU A 40 -0.14 -16.22 -28.12
C LEU A 40 -0.52 -14.94 -27.33
N ALA A 41 -1.47 -14.15 -27.84
CA ALA A 41 -1.96 -12.91 -27.24
C ALA A 41 -3.49 -12.89 -27.02
N SER A 42 -4.03 -13.89 -26.31
CA SER A 42 -5.44 -13.87 -25.86
C SER A 42 -5.64 -14.32 -24.40
N GLY A 43 -4.71 -13.92 -23.54
CA GLY A 43 -4.91 -13.86 -22.09
C GLY A 43 -5.31 -12.45 -21.65
N THR A 44 -6.45 -11.93 -22.13
CA THR A 44 -7.01 -10.67 -21.59
C THR A 44 -7.43 -10.91 -20.15
N GLU A 45 -6.72 -10.33 -19.19
CA GLU A 45 -7.21 -10.27 -17.81
C GLU A 45 -8.57 -9.56 -17.80
N GLU A 46 -9.55 -10.15 -17.11
CA GLU A 46 -10.93 -9.66 -17.14
C GLU A 46 -11.01 -8.30 -16.43
N LEU A 47 -11.37 -7.25 -17.19
CA LEU A 47 -11.39 -5.87 -16.71
C LEU A 47 -12.39 -5.67 -15.56
N ILE A 48 -11.86 -5.42 -14.37
CA ILE A 48 -12.62 -5.23 -13.14
C ILE A 48 -13.54 -4.00 -13.18
N ALA A 49 -14.45 -3.90 -12.22
CA ALA A 49 -15.47 -2.85 -12.12
C ALA A 49 -14.87 -1.44 -12.08
N PHE A 50 -13.78 -1.28 -11.33
CA PHE A 50 -12.97 -0.07 -11.20
C PHE A 50 -11.67 -0.45 -10.47
N PRO A 51 -10.58 0.32 -10.59
CA PRO A 51 -9.39 0.09 -9.76
C PRO A 51 -9.75 0.24 -8.28
N GLY A 52 -9.42 -0.78 -7.48
CA GLY A 52 -9.90 -0.91 -6.10
C GLY A 52 -11.12 -1.82 -5.90
N ALA A 53 -11.70 -2.38 -6.97
CA ALA A 53 -12.78 -3.37 -6.84
C ALA A 53 -12.23 -4.76 -6.44
N GLU A 54 -12.71 -5.27 -5.31
CA GLU A 54 -12.27 -6.53 -4.71
C GLU A 54 -13.45 -7.48 -4.41
N GLY A 55 -13.12 -8.69 -3.99
CA GLY A 55 -14.07 -9.73 -3.64
C GLY A 55 -14.82 -10.32 -4.84
N PHE A 56 -15.92 -11.00 -4.56
CA PHE A 56 -16.67 -11.74 -5.58
C PHE A 56 -17.47 -10.86 -6.54
N GLY A 57 -17.80 -9.62 -6.18
CA GLY A 57 -18.45 -8.64 -7.04
C GLY A 57 -17.51 -7.87 -7.97
N ARG A 58 -16.18 -8.07 -7.88
CA ARG A 58 -15.17 -7.21 -8.54
C ARG A 58 -15.25 -7.14 -10.07
N ASN A 59 -15.86 -8.11 -10.75
CA ASN A 59 -16.02 -8.13 -12.22
C ASN A 59 -17.40 -7.57 -12.67
N THR A 60 -18.15 -6.90 -11.79
CA THR A 60 -19.39 -6.22 -12.16
C THR A 60 -19.10 -5.07 -13.14
N THR A 61 -19.68 -5.06 -14.33
CA THR A 61 -19.41 -4.02 -15.35
C THR A 61 -20.27 -2.78 -15.18
N GLY A 62 -21.42 -2.89 -14.50
CA GLY A 62 -22.34 -1.78 -14.27
C GLY A 62 -22.77 -1.11 -15.57
N GLY A 63 -22.58 0.20 -15.64
CA GLY A 63 -22.95 1.06 -16.77
C GLY A 63 -21.88 1.25 -17.86
N ARG A 64 -20.74 0.56 -17.81
CA ARG A 64 -19.58 0.76 -18.73
C ARG A 64 -19.98 0.79 -20.20
N GLY A 65 -19.48 1.79 -20.94
CA GLY A 65 -19.79 2.02 -22.36
C GLY A 65 -21.26 2.37 -22.66
N GLY A 66 -22.06 2.61 -21.61
CA GLY A 66 -23.47 2.93 -21.70
C GLY A 66 -23.76 4.43 -21.86
N LYS A 67 -25.04 4.79 -21.78
CA LYS A 67 -25.48 6.20 -21.79
C LYS A 67 -25.21 6.90 -20.46
N VAL A 68 -24.88 8.17 -20.51
CA VAL A 68 -24.80 9.00 -19.29
C VAL A 68 -26.13 9.71 -19.00
N TYR A 69 -26.43 9.83 -17.72
CA TYR A 69 -27.56 10.62 -17.23
C TYR A 69 -27.11 11.48 -16.05
N HIS A 70 -27.19 12.80 -16.25
CA HIS A 70 -26.87 13.79 -15.23
C HIS A 70 -28.03 13.98 -14.26
N VAL A 71 -27.71 14.08 -12.98
CA VAL A 71 -28.59 14.56 -11.92
C VAL A 71 -28.25 16.02 -11.65
N THR A 72 -29.08 16.91 -12.19
CA THR A 72 -28.93 18.38 -12.14
C THR A 72 -29.84 19.04 -11.10
N THR A 73 -30.68 18.27 -10.40
CA THR A 73 -31.60 18.77 -9.38
C THR A 73 -31.76 17.79 -8.22
N LEU A 74 -32.04 18.33 -7.03
CA LEU A 74 -32.35 17.57 -5.82
C LEU A 74 -33.83 17.11 -5.75
N GLU A 75 -34.63 17.45 -6.76
CA GLU A 75 -36.03 17.03 -6.85
C GLU A 75 -36.21 15.52 -7.09
N ASP A 76 -37.23 14.92 -6.47
CA ASP A 76 -37.64 13.54 -6.72
C ASP A 76 -38.87 13.46 -7.65
N GLY A 77 -38.64 13.16 -8.93
CA GLY A 77 -39.67 13.15 -9.96
C GLY A 77 -39.43 12.18 -11.12
N MET A 78 -40.04 12.45 -12.28
CA MET A 78 -39.89 11.66 -13.52
C MET A 78 -39.45 12.54 -14.71
N GLN A 79 -39.00 13.76 -14.43
CA GLN A 79 -38.40 14.68 -15.38
C GLN A 79 -36.89 14.43 -15.49
N ALA A 80 -36.33 14.71 -16.68
CA ALA A 80 -34.89 14.67 -16.90
C ALA A 80 -34.14 15.58 -15.89
N GLY A 81 -32.90 15.22 -15.54
CA GLY A 81 -32.15 15.87 -14.46
C GLY A 81 -32.44 15.33 -13.05
N THR A 82 -33.46 14.47 -12.87
CA THR A 82 -33.72 13.81 -11.57
C THR A 82 -33.11 12.42 -11.49
N LEU A 83 -32.62 12.04 -10.30
CA LEU A 83 -32.10 10.68 -10.05
C LEU A 83 -33.11 9.59 -10.39
N ARG A 84 -34.39 9.75 -10.01
CA ARG A 84 -35.42 8.74 -10.29
C ARG A 84 -35.67 8.58 -11.79
N TYR A 85 -35.63 9.64 -12.58
CA TYR A 85 -35.71 9.53 -14.04
C TYR A 85 -34.53 8.72 -14.60
N ALA A 86 -33.29 9.03 -14.20
CA ALA A 86 -32.09 8.33 -14.66
C ALA A 86 -32.12 6.82 -14.32
N LEU A 87 -32.55 6.47 -13.10
CA LEU A 87 -32.66 5.08 -12.67
C LEU A 87 -33.77 4.29 -13.39
N ALA A 88 -34.83 4.97 -13.84
CA ALA A 88 -35.94 4.37 -14.58
C ALA A 88 -35.63 4.05 -16.05
N GLN A 89 -34.49 4.51 -16.59
CA GLN A 89 -34.04 4.19 -17.94
C GLN A 89 -33.55 2.74 -18.05
N THR A 90 -33.42 2.24 -19.28
CA THR A 90 -33.01 0.86 -19.59
C THR A 90 -31.70 0.82 -20.39
N GLY A 91 -31.04 -0.33 -20.37
CA GLY A 91 -29.70 -0.53 -20.97
C GLY A 91 -28.56 -0.03 -20.08
N ALA A 92 -27.34 -0.34 -20.51
CA ALA A 92 -26.11 0.11 -19.87
C ALA A 92 -26.13 1.64 -19.69
N ARG A 93 -25.93 2.11 -18.46
CA ARG A 93 -25.90 3.54 -18.15
C ARG A 93 -25.14 3.92 -16.89
N THR A 94 -24.51 5.08 -16.93
CA THR A 94 -23.85 5.72 -15.78
C THR A 94 -24.65 6.93 -15.34
N VAL A 95 -24.87 7.07 -14.04
CA VAL A 95 -25.54 8.21 -13.42
C VAL A 95 -24.49 9.06 -12.72
N VAL A 96 -24.35 10.30 -13.17
CA VAL A 96 -23.45 11.32 -12.64
C VAL A 96 -24.26 12.44 -11.97
N PHE A 97 -23.61 13.26 -11.15
CA PHE A 97 -24.27 14.27 -10.31
C PHE A 97 -23.60 15.63 -10.46
N ASP A 98 -24.38 16.62 -10.90
CA ASP A 98 -23.92 18.01 -11.07
C ASP A 98 -24.29 18.87 -9.85
N VAL A 99 -24.90 18.25 -8.83
CA VAL A 99 -25.39 18.90 -7.60
C VAL A 99 -24.94 18.15 -6.34
N ALA A 100 -24.62 18.92 -5.30
CA ALA A 100 -24.49 18.44 -3.93
C ALA A 100 -25.80 18.69 -3.18
N GLY A 101 -26.10 17.85 -2.18
CA GLY A 101 -27.28 18.05 -1.33
C GLY A 101 -28.02 16.76 -0.98
N THR A 102 -29.23 16.93 -0.44
CA THR A 102 -30.11 15.81 -0.06
C THR A 102 -31.33 15.72 -0.98
N ILE A 103 -31.46 14.60 -1.70
CA ILE A 103 -32.66 14.23 -2.45
C ILE A 103 -33.66 13.61 -1.47
N PHE A 104 -34.69 14.39 -1.11
CA PHE A 104 -35.78 13.92 -0.26
C PHE A 104 -36.83 13.18 -1.10
N LEU A 105 -36.83 11.85 -1.00
CA LEU A 105 -37.72 11.03 -1.81
C LEU A 105 -39.19 11.16 -1.39
N ASN A 106 -40.07 11.30 -2.37
CA ASN A 106 -41.51 11.32 -2.23
C ASN A 106 -42.07 9.89 -2.03
N ARG A 107 -41.49 8.90 -2.72
CA ARG A 107 -41.85 7.47 -2.64
C ARG A 107 -40.61 6.56 -2.66
N PRO A 108 -40.69 5.28 -2.25
CA PRO A 108 -39.57 4.34 -2.33
C PRO A 108 -38.89 4.34 -3.72
N LEU A 109 -37.57 4.19 -3.73
CA LEU A 109 -36.76 4.18 -4.96
C LEU A 109 -36.27 2.76 -5.22
N ARG A 110 -36.82 2.12 -6.25
CA ARG A 110 -36.49 0.74 -6.62
C ARG A 110 -35.71 0.77 -7.92
N ILE A 111 -34.48 0.26 -7.90
CA ILE A 111 -33.65 0.06 -9.07
C ILE A 111 -34.06 -1.29 -9.67
N THR A 112 -34.91 -1.25 -10.71
CA THR A 112 -35.43 -2.46 -11.39
C THR A 112 -34.78 -2.72 -12.74
N ASN A 113 -33.99 -1.78 -13.25
CA ASN A 113 -33.28 -1.90 -14.52
C ASN A 113 -31.78 -1.97 -14.22
N GLY A 114 -31.15 -3.08 -14.60
CA GLY A 114 -29.74 -3.39 -14.36
C GLY A 114 -28.79 -2.61 -15.27
N ASP A 115 -27.54 -3.09 -15.37
CA ASP A 115 -26.47 -2.51 -16.18
C ASP A 115 -26.26 -1.03 -15.84
N LEU A 116 -25.98 -0.78 -14.56
CA LEU A 116 -26.06 0.55 -13.95
C LEU A 116 -24.84 0.85 -13.10
N THR A 117 -24.24 2.02 -13.31
CA THR A 117 -23.31 2.65 -12.37
C THR A 117 -23.94 3.89 -11.77
N ILE A 118 -24.04 3.98 -10.44
CA ILE A 118 -24.37 5.22 -9.72
C ILE A 118 -23.06 5.77 -9.14
N ALA A 119 -22.53 6.82 -9.76
CA ALA A 119 -21.21 7.38 -9.46
C ALA A 119 -21.34 8.61 -8.55
N GLY A 120 -21.69 8.41 -7.28
CA GLY A 120 -21.85 9.49 -6.30
C GLY A 120 -20.60 10.36 -6.10
N GLN A 121 -19.42 9.87 -6.48
CA GLN A 121 -18.18 10.64 -6.44
C GLN A 121 -18.08 11.73 -7.50
N THR A 122 -18.96 11.75 -8.50
CA THR A 122 -19.06 12.88 -9.46
C THR A 122 -19.67 14.12 -8.81
N ALA A 123 -20.49 13.95 -7.77
CA ALA A 123 -21.12 15.06 -7.07
C ALA A 123 -20.06 16.06 -6.51
N PRO A 124 -20.30 17.38 -6.66
CA PRO A 124 -19.40 18.42 -6.17
C PRO A 124 -19.34 18.45 -4.64
N GLY A 125 -18.25 19.03 -4.10
CA GLY A 125 -18.05 19.23 -2.66
C GLY A 125 -18.32 17.98 -1.81
N GLN A 126 -19.26 18.11 -0.86
CA GLN A 126 -19.61 17.07 0.11
C GLN A 126 -20.52 15.97 -0.47
N GLY A 127 -20.94 16.09 -1.74
CA GLY A 127 -21.62 15.04 -2.48
C GLY A 127 -23.13 14.92 -2.23
N ILE A 128 -23.67 13.72 -2.45
CA ILE A 128 -25.11 13.47 -2.50
C ILE A 128 -25.61 12.56 -1.36
N CYS A 129 -26.76 12.92 -0.80
CA CYS A 129 -27.52 12.10 0.14
C CYS A 129 -28.93 11.80 -0.41
N ILE A 130 -29.41 10.59 -0.18
CA ILE A 130 -30.77 10.14 -0.50
C ILE A 130 -31.49 9.85 0.83
N ALA A 131 -32.67 10.47 1.01
CA ALA A 131 -33.35 10.50 2.29
C ALA A 131 -34.87 10.22 2.20
N ARG A 132 -35.52 10.12 3.36
CA ARG A 132 -36.98 10.04 3.60
C ARG A 132 -37.69 8.77 3.15
N ARG A 133 -37.19 8.05 2.13
CA ARG A 133 -37.74 6.76 1.67
C ARG A 133 -36.63 5.74 1.40
N PRO A 134 -36.90 4.43 1.54
CA PRO A 134 -35.89 3.39 1.33
C PRO A 134 -35.48 3.29 -0.14
N VAL A 135 -34.22 2.89 -0.35
CA VAL A 135 -33.66 2.54 -1.66
C VAL A 135 -33.41 1.04 -1.73
N THR A 136 -33.80 0.40 -2.83
CA THR A 136 -33.61 -1.05 -3.01
C THR A 136 -33.09 -1.38 -4.41
N ILE A 137 -32.01 -2.16 -4.45
CA ILE A 137 -31.47 -2.78 -5.66
C ILE A 137 -32.25 -4.07 -5.92
N ASN A 138 -33.04 -4.08 -7.00
CA ASN A 138 -33.85 -5.21 -7.47
C ASN A 138 -33.47 -5.57 -8.92
N ALA A 139 -32.19 -5.44 -9.26
CA ALA A 139 -31.64 -5.66 -10.58
C ALA A 139 -30.21 -6.19 -10.51
N ASN A 140 -29.78 -6.84 -11.59
CA ASN A 140 -28.43 -7.38 -11.72
C ASN A 140 -27.46 -6.36 -12.34
N ASN A 141 -26.16 -6.58 -12.18
CA ASN A 141 -25.09 -5.77 -12.76
C ASN A 141 -25.19 -4.29 -12.33
N VAL A 142 -25.03 -4.04 -11.02
CA VAL A 142 -25.20 -2.70 -10.41
C VAL A 142 -23.98 -2.32 -9.58
N ILE A 143 -23.39 -1.18 -9.91
CA ILE A 143 -22.33 -0.50 -9.16
C ILE A 143 -22.93 0.71 -8.44
N VAL A 144 -22.70 0.84 -7.13
CA VAL A 144 -23.06 2.06 -6.36
C VAL A 144 -21.83 2.51 -5.58
N ARG A 145 -21.36 3.75 -5.82
CA ARG A 145 -20.19 4.32 -5.15
C ARG A 145 -20.47 5.70 -4.55
N TYR A 146 -19.90 6.00 -3.38
CA TYR A 146 -19.88 7.34 -2.77
C TYR A 146 -21.25 8.04 -2.63
N VAL A 147 -22.32 7.28 -2.34
CA VAL A 147 -23.66 7.82 -2.06
C VAL A 147 -24.01 7.65 -0.58
N ARG A 148 -24.63 8.69 0.02
CA ARG A 148 -25.22 8.57 1.36
C ARG A 148 -26.67 8.14 1.31
N PHE A 149 -27.04 7.19 2.17
CA PHE A 149 -28.42 6.75 2.36
C PHE A 149 -28.82 7.00 3.81
N ARG A 150 -29.69 8.01 4.03
CA ARG A 150 -30.16 8.42 5.37
C ARG A 150 -31.68 8.47 5.38
N VAL A 151 -32.32 7.30 5.40
CA VAL A 151 -33.77 7.18 5.18
C VAL A 151 -34.59 7.90 6.25
N GLY A 152 -34.19 7.80 7.52
CA GLY A 152 -34.95 8.34 8.64
C GLY A 152 -36.32 7.66 8.81
N ASN A 153 -37.12 8.20 9.73
CA ASN A 153 -38.44 7.67 10.07
C ASN A 153 -39.62 8.48 9.50
N GLU A 154 -39.37 9.65 8.89
CA GLU A 154 -40.41 10.58 8.40
C GLU A 154 -41.32 9.98 7.31
N GLY A 155 -40.84 8.98 6.56
CA GLY A 155 -41.65 8.25 5.60
C GLY A 155 -42.73 7.36 6.25
N GLY A 156 -42.54 6.96 7.51
CA GLY A 156 -43.31 5.93 8.18
C GLY A 156 -43.03 4.50 7.66
N GLY A 157 -43.49 3.51 8.43
CA GLY A 157 -43.22 2.09 8.20
C GLY A 157 -41.92 1.63 8.87
N GLU A 158 -41.41 0.48 8.43
CA GLU A 158 -40.15 -0.13 8.89
C GLU A 158 -39.12 -0.14 7.73
N PRO A 159 -38.64 1.02 7.23
CA PRO A 159 -37.71 1.06 6.10
C PRO A 159 -36.29 0.61 6.44
N ASP A 160 -35.70 -0.14 5.51
CA ASP A 160 -34.25 -0.32 5.39
C ASP A 160 -33.58 0.95 4.79
N GLY A 161 -32.29 1.13 5.04
CA GLY A 161 -31.48 2.19 4.42
C GLY A 161 -31.18 1.89 2.95
N LEU A 162 -30.31 0.91 2.72
CA LEU A 162 -29.99 0.35 1.40
C LEU A 162 -30.09 -1.19 1.46
N GLY A 163 -30.85 -1.77 0.52
CA GLY A 163 -31.03 -3.21 0.43
C GLY A 163 -30.78 -3.77 -0.98
N SER A 164 -30.31 -5.02 -1.05
CA SER A 164 -30.22 -5.84 -2.26
C SER A 164 -30.54 -7.29 -1.90
N THR A 165 -31.53 -7.90 -2.57
CA THR A 165 -31.91 -9.31 -2.33
C THR A 165 -32.07 -10.09 -3.62
N ASP A 166 -31.53 -11.31 -3.65
CA ASP A 166 -31.65 -12.27 -4.75
C ASP A 166 -31.16 -11.73 -6.13
N CYS A 167 -30.30 -10.71 -6.12
CA CYS A 167 -29.70 -10.09 -7.31
C CYS A 167 -28.30 -10.66 -7.62
N LYS A 168 -27.77 -10.42 -8.83
CA LYS A 168 -26.44 -10.89 -9.26
C LYS A 168 -25.53 -9.75 -9.69
N ASN A 169 -24.21 -9.88 -9.44
CA ASN A 169 -23.18 -8.92 -9.82
C ASN A 169 -23.51 -7.53 -9.26
N VAL A 170 -23.32 -7.35 -7.95
CA VAL A 170 -23.61 -6.08 -7.26
C VAL A 170 -22.41 -5.70 -6.41
N ILE A 171 -21.94 -4.46 -6.59
CA ILE A 171 -20.89 -3.87 -5.74
C ILE A 171 -21.39 -2.56 -5.12
N VAL A 172 -21.26 -2.47 -3.80
CA VAL A 172 -21.51 -1.25 -3.01
C VAL A 172 -20.19 -0.85 -2.39
N ASP A 173 -19.68 0.33 -2.77
CA ASP A 173 -18.34 0.81 -2.42
C ASP A 173 -18.43 2.22 -1.82
N HIS A 174 -17.69 2.49 -0.75
CA HIS A 174 -17.55 3.85 -0.19
C HIS A 174 -18.89 4.58 0.10
N CYS A 175 -19.95 3.85 0.46
CA CYS A 175 -21.27 4.43 0.78
C CYS A 175 -21.44 4.63 2.29
N SER A 176 -22.07 5.74 2.70
CA SER A 176 -22.46 5.97 4.11
C SER A 176 -23.96 5.70 4.31
N ILE A 177 -24.32 4.73 5.15
CA ILE A 177 -25.67 4.17 5.23
C ILE A 177 -26.15 4.22 6.68
N SER A 178 -27.19 5.01 6.98
CA SER A 178 -27.62 5.27 8.35
C SER A 178 -29.11 5.58 8.49
N TRP A 179 -29.57 5.63 9.74
CA TRP A 179 -30.90 6.06 10.15
C TRP A 179 -32.05 5.23 9.56
N SER A 180 -31.86 3.91 9.42
CA SER A 180 -32.95 2.95 9.11
C SER A 180 -33.86 2.69 10.30
N VAL A 181 -35.04 2.10 10.05
CA VAL A 181 -35.97 1.67 11.10
C VAL A 181 -35.96 0.14 11.31
N ASP A 182 -35.68 -0.66 10.26
CA ASP A 182 -35.33 -2.10 10.39
C ASP A 182 -33.80 -2.24 10.19
N GLU A 183 -33.28 -2.46 8.96
CA GLU A 183 -31.82 -2.59 8.71
C GLU A 183 -31.15 -1.43 7.95
N CYS A 184 -29.94 -1.01 8.35
CA CYS A 184 -29.18 -0.02 7.57
C CYS A 184 -28.74 -0.58 6.21
N CYS A 185 -27.96 -1.67 6.18
CA CYS A 185 -27.35 -2.21 4.95
C CYS A 185 -27.59 -3.72 4.78
N SER A 186 -28.63 -4.10 4.04
CA SER A 186 -29.03 -5.52 3.84
C SER A 186 -28.74 -5.99 2.41
N VAL A 187 -27.53 -6.47 2.17
CA VAL A 187 -27.10 -7.04 0.87
C VAL A 187 -26.91 -8.54 1.06
N TYR A 188 -27.88 -9.35 0.64
CA TYR A 188 -27.86 -10.79 0.92
C TYR A 188 -28.68 -11.64 -0.04
N GLY A 189 -28.33 -12.93 -0.12
CA GLY A 189 -29.07 -13.92 -0.91
C GLY A 189 -28.92 -13.83 -2.41
N GLY A 190 -28.04 -12.96 -2.89
CA GLY A 190 -27.65 -12.84 -4.29
C GLY A 190 -26.43 -13.69 -4.65
N GLU A 191 -25.82 -13.38 -5.79
CA GLU A 191 -24.64 -14.07 -6.32
C GLU A 191 -23.60 -13.08 -6.86
N ASN A 192 -22.31 -13.31 -6.61
CA ASN A 192 -21.22 -12.39 -6.95
C ASN A 192 -21.47 -10.97 -6.37
N LEU A 193 -21.50 -10.87 -5.04
CA LEU A 193 -21.75 -9.63 -4.32
C LEU A 193 -20.47 -9.12 -3.66
N THR A 194 -20.27 -7.79 -3.62
CA THR A 194 -19.29 -7.16 -2.74
C THR A 194 -19.91 -5.95 -2.03
N VAL A 195 -19.70 -5.84 -0.72
CA VAL A 195 -19.83 -4.58 0.03
C VAL A 195 -18.46 -4.24 0.62
N GLN A 196 -17.87 -3.15 0.15
CA GLN A 196 -16.52 -2.75 0.52
C GLN A 196 -16.44 -1.28 0.94
N TRP A 197 -15.54 -0.98 1.88
CA TRP A 197 -15.24 0.39 2.32
C TRP A 197 -16.48 1.23 2.71
N CYS A 198 -17.58 0.61 3.14
CA CYS A 198 -18.81 1.31 3.50
C CYS A 198 -18.84 1.67 5.00
N LEU A 199 -19.45 2.81 5.33
CA LEU A 199 -19.75 3.22 6.70
C LEU A 199 -21.23 2.99 6.94
N VAL A 200 -21.55 2.04 7.82
CA VAL A 200 -22.91 1.70 8.22
C VAL A 200 -23.05 2.14 9.68
N SER A 201 -24.01 2.99 9.99
CA SER A 201 -24.12 3.55 11.34
C SER A 201 -25.54 3.88 11.78
N GLU A 202 -25.72 4.07 13.09
CA GLU A 202 -26.92 4.67 13.70
C GLU A 202 -28.25 4.17 13.12
N SER A 203 -28.53 2.87 13.31
CA SER A 203 -29.87 2.36 13.06
C SER A 203 -30.81 2.82 14.18
N LEU A 204 -32.00 3.31 13.82
CA LEU A 204 -32.88 4.02 14.74
C LEU A 204 -33.55 3.05 15.72
N ARG A 205 -33.30 3.25 17.01
CA ARG A 205 -33.62 2.29 18.05
C ARG A 205 -35.11 2.15 18.34
N THR A 206 -35.84 3.26 18.49
CA THR A 206 -37.30 3.29 18.76
C THR A 206 -38.00 4.31 17.87
N ALA A 207 -37.98 4.06 16.55
CA ALA A 207 -38.49 4.96 15.52
C ALA A 207 -39.90 4.64 14.98
N GLY A 208 -40.75 3.99 15.77
CA GLY A 208 -42.10 3.56 15.35
C GLY A 208 -42.18 2.12 14.83
N HIS A 209 -41.13 1.34 15.02
CA HIS A 209 -41.05 -0.06 14.66
C HIS A 209 -42.02 -0.93 15.52
N ALA A 210 -42.90 -1.73 14.89
CA ALA A 210 -44.00 -2.43 15.57
C ALA A 210 -43.53 -3.54 16.53
N LYS A 211 -42.38 -4.15 16.24
CA LYS A 211 -41.70 -5.15 17.10
C LYS A 211 -41.02 -4.56 18.35
N GLY A 212 -41.08 -3.23 18.59
CA GLY A 212 -40.42 -2.54 19.71
C GLY A 212 -39.04 -2.00 19.35
N LYS A 213 -38.05 -2.11 20.26
CA LYS A 213 -36.66 -1.67 20.01
C LYS A 213 -36.06 -2.46 18.83
N HIS A 214 -35.57 -1.77 17.79
CA HIS A 214 -35.23 -2.41 16.51
C HIS A 214 -34.14 -1.76 15.66
N GLY A 215 -33.18 -1.03 16.25
CA GLY A 215 -32.07 -0.48 15.47
C GLY A 215 -31.08 -1.54 14.99
N TYR A 216 -31.20 -2.05 13.75
CA TYR A 216 -30.33 -3.11 13.23
C TYR A 216 -29.36 -2.67 12.12
N GLY A 217 -28.13 -3.20 12.14
CA GLY A 217 -27.06 -2.80 11.23
C GLY A 217 -27.20 -3.39 9.82
N ALA A 218 -27.08 -4.71 9.69
CA ALA A 218 -26.98 -5.38 8.39
C ALA A 218 -27.48 -6.83 8.38
N ILE A 219 -27.97 -7.31 7.22
CA ILE A 219 -28.00 -8.74 6.88
C ILE A 219 -27.01 -8.98 5.73
N TRP A 220 -26.08 -9.92 5.92
CA TRP A 220 -25.07 -10.31 4.93
C TRP A 220 -25.16 -11.81 4.60
N GLY A 221 -25.05 -12.14 3.32
CA GLY A 221 -25.17 -13.52 2.81
C GLY A 221 -25.10 -13.58 1.28
N GLY A 222 -25.17 -14.78 0.71
CA GLY A 222 -25.19 -15.00 -0.74
C GLY A 222 -24.26 -16.12 -1.20
N ALA A 223 -24.42 -16.52 -2.46
CA ALA A 223 -23.51 -17.44 -3.12
C ALA A 223 -22.35 -16.64 -3.73
N LYS A 224 -21.15 -16.72 -3.15
CA LYS A 224 -20.01 -15.85 -3.48
C LYS A 224 -20.32 -14.38 -3.14
N ALA A 225 -20.26 -14.04 -1.86
CA ALA A 225 -20.48 -12.68 -1.37
C ALA A 225 -19.34 -12.22 -0.45
N SER A 226 -18.73 -11.08 -0.74
CA SER A 226 -17.62 -10.50 0.02
C SER A 226 -18.06 -9.27 0.79
N PHE A 227 -17.64 -9.16 2.06
CA PHE A 227 -17.94 -8.04 2.94
C PHE A 227 -16.64 -7.66 3.66
N HIS A 228 -15.95 -6.62 3.18
CA HIS A 228 -14.65 -6.26 3.73
C HIS A 228 -14.38 -4.76 3.87
N HIS A 229 -13.53 -4.41 4.83
CA HIS A 229 -13.13 -3.02 5.09
C HIS A 229 -14.32 -2.08 5.38
N ASN A 230 -15.42 -2.59 5.92
CA ASN A 230 -16.58 -1.78 6.30
C ASN A 230 -16.52 -1.42 7.80
N LEU A 231 -17.07 -0.25 8.16
CA LEU A 231 -17.37 0.11 9.54
C LEU A 231 -18.87 -0.12 9.81
N LEU A 232 -19.23 -0.88 10.84
CA LEU A 232 -20.58 -0.92 11.39
C LEU A 232 -20.56 -0.38 12.83
N ALA A 233 -21.25 0.73 13.08
CA ALA A 233 -21.09 1.48 14.32
C ALA A 233 -22.44 1.95 14.92
N HIS A 234 -22.59 1.82 16.24
CA HIS A 234 -23.77 2.32 16.98
C HIS A 234 -25.10 1.67 16.53
N HIS A 235 -25.20 0.34 16.68
CA HIS A 235 -26.42 -0.42 16.37
C HIS A 235 -26.91 -1.21 17.61
N GLU A 236 -28.23 -1.36 17.77
CA GLU A 236 -28.77 -2.26 18.80
C GLU A 236 -28.44 -3.72 18.46
N SER A 237 -28.48 -4.15 17.19
CA SER A 237 -28.17 -5.56 16.84
C SER A 237 -27.83 -5.74 15.36
N ARG A 238 -27.65 -7.00 14.94
CA ARG A 238 -27.28 -7.41 13.57
C ARG A 238 -26.04 -6.67 13.08
N VAL A 239 -24.91 -6.99 13.70
CA VAL A 239 -23.60 -6.38 13.42
C VAL A 239 -22.59 -7.45 12.97
N PRO A 240 -22.75 -8.06 11.79
CA PRO A 240 -23.96 -8.18 10.94
C PRO A 240 -24.84 -9.38 11.39
N ARG A 241 -26.05 -9.56 10.85
CA ARG A 241 -26.67 -10.90 10.82
C ARG A 241 -26.15 -11.66 9.60
N LEU A 242 -25.49 -12.80 9.81
CA LEU A 242 -25.19 -13.76 8.75
C LEU A 242 -26.50 -14.48 8.38
N GLY A 243 -26.99 -14.27 7.15
CA GLY A 243 -28.36 -14.59 6.80
C GLY A 243 -28.53 -15.18 5.40
N PRO A 244 -28.94 -16.46 5.29
CA PRO A 244 -29.23 -17.05 3.99
C PRO A 244 -30.60 -16.59 3.45
N ARG A 245 -30.79 -16.72 2.13
CA ARG A 245 -32.10 -16.65 1.44
C ARG A 245 -32.47 -17.99 0.81
N PRO A 246 -33.77 -18.26 0.54
CA PRO A 246 -34.19 -19.51 -0.10
C PRO A 246 -33.52 -19.78 -1.46
N PHE A 247 -33.14 -18.73 -2.18
CA PHE A 247 -32.47 -18.79 -3.49
C PHE A 247 -31.00 -19.25 -3.42
N THR A 248 -30.35 -19.06 -2.27
CA THR A 248 -28.93 -19.33 -2.05
C THR A 248 -28.64 -20.34 -0.97
N GLN A 249 -29.64 -20.80 -0.21
CA GLN A 249 -29.48 -21.60 1.02
C GLN A 249 -28.58 -22.85 0.91
N GLU A 250 -28.44 -23.46 -0.27
CA GLU A 250 -27.55 -24.61 -0.54
C GLU A 250 -26.14 -24.22 -1.07
N ARG A 251 -25.92 -22.94 -1.36
CA ARG A 251 -24.74 -22.38 -2.06
C ARG A 251 -24.12 -21.19 -1.34
N GLU A 252 -24.59 -20.87 -0.14
CA GLU A 252 -24.06 -19.80 0.72
C GLU A 252 -22.56 -19.94 0.91
N HIS A 253 -21.82 -18.95 0.41
CA HIS A 253 -20.38 -18.91 0.38
C HIS A 253 -19.95 -17.45 0.55
N VAL A 254 -19.57 -17.11 1.77
CA VAL A 254 -19.41 -15.72 2.23
C VAL A 254 -18.00 -15.49 2.75
N ASP A 255 -17.42 -14.35 2.38
CA ASP A 255 -16.17 -13.87 2.93
C ASP A 255 -16.39 -12.58 3.73
N MET A 256 -16.15 -12.60 5.03
CA MET A 256 -16.29 -11.45 5.92
C MET A 256 -14.95 -11.15 6.59
N ARG A 257 -14.18 -10.19 6.05
CA ARG A 257 -12.83 -9.89 6.56
C ARG A 257 -12.51 -8.41 6.73
N ASN A 258 -11.59 -8.10 7.63
CA ASN A 258 -11.07 -6.74 7.79
C ASN A 258 -12.13 -5.65 8.05
N ASN A 259 -13.30 -5.99 8.58
CA ASN A 259 -14.32 -5.01 8.98
C ASN A 259 -14.07 -4.52 10.42
N VAL A 260 -14.59 -3.33 10.73
CA VAL A 260 -14.62 -2.77 12.09
C VAL A 260 -16.05 -2.78 12.62
N PHE A 261 -16.23 -3.31 13.83
CA PHE A 261 -17.52 -3.39 14.50
C PHE A 261 -17.45 -2.58 15.81
N TYR A 262 -18.26 -1.53 15.94
CA TYR A 262 -18.21 -0.60 17.07
C TYR A 262 -19.55 -0.42 17.79
N ASN A 263 -19.51 -0.40 19.13
CA ASN A 263 -20.61 0.05 19.99
C ASN A 263 -21.98 -0.63 19.76
N TRP A 264 -22.02 -1.96 19.73
CA TRP A 264 -23.27 -2.73 19.68
C TRP A 264 -23.83 -3.01 21.07
N ALA A 265 -25.17 -3.05 21.26
CA ALA A 265 -25.79 -3.33 22.57
C ALA A 265 -26.34 -4.77 22.71
N GLY A 266 -27.07 -5.24 21.70
CA GLY A 266 -27.82 -6.50 21.66
C GLY A 266 -27.01 -7.65 21.07
N ASN A 267 -27.51 -8.36 20.05
CA ASN A 267 -26.91 -9.65 19.67
C ASN A 267 -25.56 -9.56 18.93
N GLY A 268 -25.09 -8.38 18.53
CA GLY A 268 -23.87 -8.25 17.72
C GLY A 268 -24.00 -9.07 16.43
N CYS A 269 -22.97 -9.85 16.10
CA CYS A 269 -23.02 -10.82 15.00
C CYS A 269 -23.73 -12.13 15.39
N TYR A 270 -24.64 -12.62 14.54
CA TYR A 270 -25.34 -13.90 14.74
C TYR A 270 -25.94 -14.49 13.45
N GLY A 271 -26.39 -15.75 13.50
CA GLY A 271 -27.05 -16.43 12.38
C GLY A 271 -26.17 -17.53 11.78
N GLY A 272 -25.99 -17.52 10.45
CA GLY A 272 -25.10 -18.49 9.78
C GLY A 272 -25.73 -19.86 9.51
N GLU A 273 -27.05 -19.97 9.51
CA GLU A 273 -27.74 -21.26 9.42
C GLU A 273 -27.49 -21.92 8.05
N GLY A 274 -26.77 -23.06 8.01
CA GLY A 274 -26.40 -23.75 6.77
C GLY A 274 -25.31 -23.09 5.91
N MET A 275 -24.74 -21.95 6.32
CA MET A 275 -23.82 -21.15 5.50
C MET A 275 -22.37 -21.66 5.52
N HIS A 276 -21.60 -21.42 4.45
CA HIS A 276 -20.13 -21.49 4.47
C HIS A 276 -19.55 -20.08 4.57
N VAL A 277 -18.80 -19.77 5.64
CA VAL A 277 -18.35 -18.39 5.92
C VAL A 277 -16.90 -18.30 6.40
N ASN A 278 -16.10 -17.40 5.81
CA ASN A 278 -14.85 -16.90 6.39
C ASN A 278 -15.15 -15.71 7.31
N ILE A 279 -14.58 -15.69 8.52
CA ILE A 279 -14.60 -14.56 9.46
C ILE A 279 -13.14 -14.27 9.85
N VAL A 280 -12.48 -13.35 9.14
CA VAL A 280 -11.02 -13.20 9.17
C VAL A 280 -10.58 -11.78 9.49
N ASN A 281 -9.67 -11.60 10.46
CA ASN A 281 -9.01 -10.32 10.74
C ASN A 281 -9.97 -9.11 10.90
N ASN A 282 -11.18 -9.32 11.44
CA ASN A 282 -12.09 -8.21 11.77
C ASN A 282 -11.74 -7.65 13.17
N TYR A 283 -11.96 -6.34 13.36
CA TYR A 283 -11.72 -5.63 14.62
C TYR A 283 -13.03 -5.31 15.33
N TYR A 284 -13.22 -5.84 16.53
CA TYR A 284 -14.41 -5.64 17.33
C TYR A 284 -14.08 -4.75 18.54
N LYS A 285 -14.70 -3.57 18.60
CA LYS A 285 -14.48 -2.57 19.65
C LYS A 285 -15.75 -2.35 20.48
N PRO A 286 -15.82 -2.92 21.70
CA PRO A 286 -16.95 -2.69 22.61
C PRO A 286 -17.05 -1.24 23.06
N GLY A 287 -18.15 -0.57 22.73
CA GLY A 287 -18.38 0.85 23.06
C GLY A 287 -19.19 1.08 24.36
N PRO A 288 -19.60 2.34 24.61
CA PRO A 288 -20.42 2.74 25.77
C PRO A 288 -21.74 1.97 25.93
N ALA A 289 -22.41 1.61 24.84
CA ALA A 289 -23.65 0.84 24.84
C ALA A 289 -23.44 -0.68 24.99
N THR A 290 -22.21 -1.18 24.82
CA THR A 290 -21.93 -2.62 24.85
C THR A 290 -21.95 -3.17 26.28
N PRO A 291 -22.88 -4.08 26.65
CA PRO A 291 -23.11 -4.47 28.04
C PRO A 291 -21.85 -5.04 28.72
N LYS A 292 -21.44 -4.41 29.82
CA LYS A 292 -20.14 -4.69 30.48
C LYS A 292 -20.02 -6.14 30.98
N ASN A 293 -21.10 -6.71 31.52
CA ASN A 293 -21.13 -8.02 32.18
C ASN A 293 -21.88 -9.08 31.34
N SER A 294 -21.72 -9.06 30.01
CA SER A 294 -22.42 -9.98 29.09
C SER A 294 -21.44 -10.63 28.09
N PRO A 295 -21.62 -11.93 27.73
CA PRO A 295 -20.85 -12.56 26.67
C PRO A 295 -20.96 -11.87 25.30
N VAL A 296 -22.01 -11.07 25.09
CA VAL A 296 -22.17 -10.15 23.94
C VAL A 296 -20.95 -9.25 23.73
N ARG A 297 -20.28 -8.83 24.82
CA ARG A 297 -19.13 -7.90 24.76
C ARG A 297 -17.91 -8.46 24.02
N TYR A 298 -17.81 -9.78 23.90
CA TYR A 298 -16.69 -10.47 23.27
C TYR A 298 -17.14 -11.50 22.23
N ARG A 299 -18.34 -11.29 21.67
CA ARG A 299 -18.92 -12.15 20.64
C ARG A 299 -18.32 -11.84 19.27
N ILE A 300 -17.75 -12.86 18.63
CA ILE A 300 -17.40 -12.83 17.20
C ILE A 300 -18.61 -13.21 16.36
N ALA A 301 -19.33 -14.29 16.74
CA ALA A 301 -20.64 -14.64 16.18
C ALA A 301 -21.41 -15.60 17.10
N ALA A 302 -22.73 -15.37 17.29
CA ALA A 302 -23.64 -16.35 17.86
C ALA A 302 -24.26 -17.21 16.74
N LEU A 303 -23.62 -18.33 16.45
CA LEU A 303 -24.03 -19.22 15.35
C LEU A 303 -25.31 -19.99 15.67
N GLY A 304 -26.16 -20.16 14.66
CA GLY A 304 -27.47 -20.78 14.78
C GLY A 304 -27.72 -21.89 13.76
N VAL A 305 -28.93 -22.45 13.83
CA VAL A 305 -29.42 -23.52 12.94
C VAL A 305 -30.91 -23.32 12.69
N ARG A 306 -31.43 -23.76 11.55
CA ARG A 306 -32.89 -23.77 11.34
C ARG A 306 -33.52 -24.86 12.21
N THR A 307 -34.38 -24.46 13.15
CA THR A 307 -35.10 -25.38 14.03
C THR A 307 -36.30 -26.01 13.33
N THR A 308 -36.78 -27.14 13.84
CA THR A 308 -38.01 -27.79 13.35
C THR A 308 -39.20 -26.84 13.41
N LYS A 309 -39.29 -26.03 14.47
CA LYS A 309 -40.30 -24.97 14.59
C LYS A 309 -40.17 -23.89 13.51
N TYR A 310 -38.95 -23.54 13.09
CA TYR A 310 -38.73 -22.57 12.01
C TYR A 310 -39.03 -23.16 10.63
N CYS A 311 -38.72 -24.44 10.40
CA CYS A 311 -38.93 -25.14 9.13
C CYS A 311 -40.36 -25.68 8.93
N THR A 312 -41.24 -25.53 9.92
CA THR A 312 -42.60 -26.08 9.91
C THR A 312 -43.62 -24.97 10.15
N LYS A 313 -44.68 -24.94 9.34
CA LYS A 313 -45.80 -24.00 9.44
C LYS A 313 -46.71 -24.34 10.64
N ALA A 314 -47.60 -23.43 10.99
CA ALA A 314 -48.59 -23.64 12.06
C ALA A 314 -49.55 -24.83 11.80
N ASP A 315 -49.73 -25.24 10.54
CA ASP A 315 -50.52 -26.42 10.13
C ASP A 315 -49.71 -27.73 10.11
N GLY A 316 -48.47 -27.72 10.63
CA GLY A 316 -47.59 -28.89 10.66
C GLY A 316 -46.89 -29.21 9.33
N LYS A 317 -47.15 -28.47 8.26
CA LYS A 317 -46.50 -28.72 6.95
C LYS A 317 -45.11 -28.08 6.88
N PRO A 318 -44.15 -28.67 6.15
CA PRO A 318 -42.86 -28.05 5.91
C PRO A 318 -43.00 -26.72 5.14
N ASN A 319 -42.07 -25.80 5.36
CA ASN A 319 -41.87 -24.62 4.54
C ASN A 319 -40.58 -24.73 3.70
N VAL A 320 -40.26 -23.67 2.96
CA VAL A 320 -39.12 -23.59 2.03
C VAL A 320 -37.74 -23.83 2.68
N TRP A 321 -37.64 -23.69 4.01
CA TRP A 321 -36.41 -23.92 4.78
C TRP A 321 -36.23 -25.36 5.26
N LYS A 322 -37.19 -26.26 5.02
CA LYS A 322 -37.10 -27.67 5.46
C LYS A 322 -35.82 -28.39 5.01
N PRO A 323 -35.25 -28.17 3.80
CA PRO A 323 -33.95 -28.76 3.43
C PRO A 323 -32.77 -28.35 4.34
N MET A 324 -32.89 -27.22 5.05
CA MET A 324 -31.88 -26.69 5.97
C MET A 324 -32.19 -26.93 7.45
N GLU A 325 -33.23 -27.71 7.76
CA GLU A 325 -33.53 -28.11 9.13
C GLU A 325 -32.34 -28.84 9.76
N HIS A 326 -31.88 -28.35 10.90
CA HIS A 326 -30.73 -28.88 11.66
C HIS A 326 -29.39 -28.91 10.89
N VAL A 327 -29.31 -28.30 9.71
CA VAL A 327 -28.05 -28.14 8.94
C VAL A 327 -27.22 -26.99 9.51
N TRP A 328 -26.14 -27.35 10.21
CA TRP A 328 -25.19 -26.39 10.75
C TRP A 328 -24.24 -25.86 9.65
N GLY A 329 -23.96 -24.56 9.68
CA GLY A 329 -22.97 -23.95 8.79
C GLY A 329 -21.54 -24.38 9.11
N LYS A 330 -20.61 -24.05 8.21
CA LYS A 330 -19.17 -24.30 8.35
C LYS A 330 -18.39 -23.01 8.24
N PHE A 331 -17.48 -22.78 9.19
CA PHE A 331 -16.84 -21.49 9.39
C PHE A 331 -15.32 -21.65 9.49
N TYR A 332 -14.59 -20.81 8.76
CA TYR A 332 -13.19 -20.52 9.05
C TYR A 332 -13.16 -19.20 9.82
N VAL A 333 -12.67 -19.23 11.07
CA VAL A 333 -12.62 -18.06 11.95
C VAL A 333 -11.20 -17.94 12.48
N ASP A 334 -10.52 -16.85 12.15
CA ASP A 334 -9.10 -16.65 12.45
C ASP A 334 -8.71 -15.16 12.51
N GLY A 335 -7.69 -14.85 13.32
CA GLY A 335 -7.06 -13.52 13.43
C GLY A 335 -7.96 -12.34 13.83
N ASN A 336 -9.21 -12.56 14.26
CA ASN A 336 -10.09 -11.46 14.70
C ASN A 336 -9.69 -10.95 16.09
N VAL A 337 -9.78 -9.64 16.28
CA VAL A 337 -9.39 -8.96 17.53
C VAL A 337 -10.63 -8.44 18.26
N ILE A 338 -10.70 -8.68 19.57
CA ILE A 338 -11.68 -8.05 20.47
C ILE A 338 -10.92 -7.05 21.36
N GLU A 339 -11.17 -5.76 21.20
CA GLU A 339 -10.53 -4.72 22.01
C GLU A 339 -10.82 -4.96 23.51
N GLY A 340 -9.76 -5.01 24.32
CA GLY A 340 -9.84 -5.30 25.75
C GLY A 340 -10.05 -6.77 26.13
N ASN A 341 -10.17 -7.72 25.19
CA ASN A 341 -10.28 -9.16 25.49
C ASN A 341 -9.19 -9.99 24.79
N LYS A 342 -8.03 -10.12 25.48
CA LYS A 342 -6.87 -10.91 25.01
C LYS A 342 -7.16 -12.42 24.91
N GLU A 343 -8.11 -12.95 25.68
CA GLU A 343 -8.44 -14.38 25.66
C GLU A 343 -9.16 -14.75 24.36
N VAL A 344 -10.19 -13.99 23.98
CA VAL A 344 -10.92 -14.20 22.71
C VAL A 344 -10.08 -13.81 21.49
N THR A 345 -9.23 -12.78 21.62
CA THR A 345 -8.29 -12.42 20.56
C THR A 345 -7.28 -13.56 20.28
N LYS A 346 -6.85 -14.29 21.32
CA LYS A 346 -5.96 -15.46 21.18
C LYS A 346 -6.69 -16.73 20.72
N ASP A 347 -7.92 -16.95 21.19
CA ASP A 347 -8.78 -18.04 20.75
C ASP A 347 -10.20 -17.52 20.45
N ASN A 348 -10.39 -17.18 19.17
CA ASN A 348 -11.67 -16.73 18.64
C ASN A 348 -12.80 -17.75 18.89
N TRP A 349 -12.49 -19.05 18.96
CA TRP A 349 -13.49 -20.11 18.92
C TRP A 349 -14.14 -20.39 20.28
N THR A 350 -13.38 -20.58 21.36
CA THR A 350 -13.96 -21.03 22.64
C THR A 350 -15.01 -20.06 23.17
N LYS A 351 -14.64 -18.79 23.31
CA LYS A 351 -15.49 -17.75 23.90
C LYS A 351 -16.17 -16.83 22.88
N GLY A 352 -15.52 -16.57 21.75
CA GLY A 352 -16.05 -15.71 20.69
C GLY A 352 -17.14 -16.37 19.84
N ILE A 353 -17.14 -17.72 19.75
CA ILE A 353 -18.12 -18.51 18.98
C ILE A 353 -18.89 -19.48 19.89
N TYR A 354 -18.24 -20.50 20.47
CA TYR A 354 -18.96 -21.64 21.03
C TYR A 354 -19.78 -21.32 22.30
N GLU A 355 -19.26 -20.50 23.22
CA GLU A 355 -20.02 -20.03 24.39
C GLU A 355 -21.20 -19.11 24.02
N GLN A 356 -21.25 -18.59 22.80
CA GLN A 356 -22.33 -17.73 22.31
C GLN A 356 -23.55 -18.56 21.82
N ILE A 357 -23.41 -19.88 21.69
CA ILE A 357 -24.45 -20.79 21.18
C ILE A 357 -25.28 -21.35 22.33
N LYS A 358 -26.53 -20.90 22.47
CA LYS A 358 -27.48 -21.46 23.44
C LYS A 358 -28.16 -22.69 22.86
N ASN A 359 -27.68 -23.89 23.21
CA ASN A 359 -28.16 -25.14 22.60
C ASN A 359 -29.69 -25.36 22.65
N SER A 360 -30.36 -24.91 23.72
CA SER A 360 -31.83 -24.98 23.83
C SER A 360 -32.59 -24.14 22.79
N SER A 361 -31.92 -23.20 22.13
CA SER A 361 -32.45 -22.39 21.02
C SER A 361 -32.17 -23.01 19.65
N CYS A 362 -31.48 -24.17 19.61
CA CYS A 362 -31.05 -24.89 18.41
C CYS A 362 -31.58 -26.34 18.41
N ASP A 363 -32.77 -26.56 18.99
CA ASP A 363 -33.39 -27.87 19.22
C ASP A 363 -32.49 -28.90 19.94
N ASN A 364 -31.53 -28.41 20.75
CA ASN A 364 -30.50 -29.18 21.42
C ASN A 364 -29.48 -29.91 20.49
N THR A 365 -29.43 -29.54 19.20
CA THR A 365 -28.57 -30.18 18.18
C THR A 365 -27.09 -29.78 18.21
N PHE A 366 -26.69 -28.78 19.00
CA PHE A 366 -25.29 -28.37 19.16
C PHE A 366 -24.51 -29.37 20.02
N THR A 367 -24.12 -30.49 19.40
CA THR A 367 -23.38 -31.60 20.01
C THR A 367 -21.86 -31.39 19.94
N LYS A 368 -21.09 -32.24 20.65
CA LYS A 368 -19.62 -32.28 20.52
C LYS A 368 -19.16 -32.57 19.07
N GLN A 369 -19.95 -33.31 18.29
CA GLN A 369 -19.63 -33.61 16.89
C GLN A 369 -19.84 -32.38 16.01
N VAL A 370 -21.00 -31.71 16.12
CA VAL A 370 -21.28 -30.44 15.43
C VAL A 370 -20.22 -29.38 15.75
N LYS A 371 -19.83 -29.26 17.02
CA LYS A 371 -18.74 -28.36 17.47
C LYS A 371 -17.43 -28.61 16.72
N LYS A 372 -17.13 -29.87 16.35
CA LYS A 372 -15.93 -30.24 15.58
C LYS A 372 -16.11 -30.00 14.08
N GLU A 373 -17.27 -30.36 13.52
CA GLU A 373 -17.54 -30.33 12.08
C GLU A 373 -17.76 -28.91 11.53
N MET A 374 -18.30 -28.00 12.35
CA MET A 374 -18.52 -26.61 11.94
C MET A 374 -17.24 -25.78 11.80
N ARG A 375 -16.10 -26.26 12.34
CA ARG A 375 -14.81 -25.56 12.27
C ARG A 375 -13.98 -26.06 11.08
N LEU A 376 -13.80 -25.18 10.10
CA LEU A 376 -12.88 -25.39 9.00
C LEU A 376 -11.43 -25.14 9.46
N VAL A 377 -10.51 -25.95 8.95
CA VAL A 377 -9.06 -25.86 9.23
C VAL A 377 -8.29 -25.08 8.16
N LYS A 378 -8.95 -24.70 7.07
CA LYS A 378 -8.45 -23.86 5.99
C LYS A 378 -9.52 -22.82 5.65
N PRO A 379 -9.14 -21.63 5.17
CA PRO A 379 -10.10 -20.67 4.62
C PRO A 379 -10.84 -21.27 3.42
N LEU A 380 -12.08 -20.80 3.24
CA LEU A 380 -12.80 -20.91 1.98
C LEU A 380 -12.15 -19.98 0.95
N ASP A 381 -12.47 -20.18 -0.33
CA ASP A 381 -12.17 -19.19 -1.36
C ASP A 381 -12.81 -17.84 -1.00
N ALA A 382 -12.12 -16.75 -1.32
CA ALA A 382 -12.51 -15.38 -0.99
C ALA A 382 -12.60 -14.49 -2.23
N GLY A 383 -12.27 -15.02 -3.41
CA GLY A 383 -11.87 -14.19 -4.54
C GLY A 383 -10.56 -13.45 -4.27
N ILE A 384 -10.37 -12.32 -4.94
CA ILE A 384 -9.21 -11.45 -4.76
C ILE A 384 -9.59 -10.34 -3.78
N VAL A 385 -9.06 -10.40 -2.55
CA VAL A 385 -9.24 -9.38 -1.49
C VAL A 385 -7.91 -9.16 -0.78
N THR A 386 -7.40 -7.94 -0.79
CA THR A 386 -6.22 -7.52 -0.04
C THR A 386 -6.50 -7.71 1.44
N THR A 387 -5.64 -8.43 2.15
CA THR A 387 -5.92 -8.87 3.52
C THR A 387 -4.90 -8.33 4.50
N HIS A 388 -5.38 -7.46 5.39
CA HIS A 388 -4.58 -6.80 6.43
C HIS A 388 -4.67 -7.57 7.77
N THR A 389 -3.85 -7.23 8.76
CA THR A 389 -4.16 -7.59 10.17
C THR A 389 -5.43 -6.87 10.64
N ALA A 390 -6.04 -7.30 11.74
CA ALA A 390 -7.22 -6.63 12.27
C ALA A 390 -6.91 -5.20 12.74
N GLU A 391 -5.73 -4.96 13.30
CA GLU A 391 -5.25 -3.64 13.71
C GLU A 391 -5.01 -2.72 12.50
N GLN A 392 -4.34 -3.19 11.45
CA GLN A 392 -4.17 -2.42 10.22
C GLN A 392 -5.51 -2.11 9.54
N ALA A 393 -6.42 -3.09 9.52
CA ALA A 393 -7.77 -2.90 9.02
C ALA A 393 -8.54 -1.87 9.84
N TYR A 394 -8.35 -1.80 11.15
CA TYR A 394 -8.97 -0.76 11.98
C TYR A 394 -8.56 0.64 11.51
N ASP A 395 -7.26 0.91 11.40
CA ASP A 395 -6.76 2.21 10.98
C ASP A 395 -7.21 2.57 9.55
N LEU A 396 -7.12 1.62 8.60
CA LEU A 396 -7.54 1.81 7.21
C LEU A 396 -9.05 2.05 7.06
N VAL A 397 -9.89 1.30 7.79
CA VAL A 397 -11.35 1.48 7.75
C VAL A 397 -11.74 2.85 8.32
N LEU A 398 -11.10 3.28 9.40
CA LEU A 398 -11.35 4.61 9.96
C LEU A 398 -10.89 5.71 8.99
N ALA A 399 -9.77 5.53 8.30
CA ALA A 399 -9.28 6.44 7.27
C ALA A 399 -10.23 6.52 6.06
N HIS A 400 -10.67 5.39 5.50
CA HIS A 400 -11.25 5.34 4.14
C HIS A 400 -12.74 4.98 4.06
N ALA A 401 -13.38 4.38 5.07
CA ALA A 401 -14.76 3.90 4.92
C ALA A 401 -15.85 5.01 4.87
N GLY A 402 -16.93 4.72 4.16
CA GLY A 402 -18.03 5.64 3.87
C GLY A 402 -17.70 6.56 2.70
N CYS A 403 -18.47 7.63 2.54
CA CYS A 403 -18.25 8.64 1.51
C CYS A 403 -17.02 9.51 1.85
N SER A 404 -15.83 8.91 1.76
CA SER A 404 -14.57 9.45 2.26
C SER A 404 -13.90 10.48 1.36
N LYS A 405 -14.34 10.63 0.09
CA LYS A 405 -13.98 11.76 -0.80
C LYS A 405 -14.11 13.09 -0.04
N GLN A 406 -15.26 13.29 0.60
CA GLN A 406 -15.50 14.31 1.62
C GLN A 406 -16.56 13.79 2.59
N ARG A 407 -16.17 13.49 3.83
CA ARG A 407 -17.11 13.14 4.91
C ARG A 407 -17.92 14.36 5.35
N ASP A 408 -19.17 14.15 5.75
CA ASP A 408 -19.96 15.17 6.42
C ASP A 408 -19.83 15.04 7.95
N ILE A 409 -20.48 15.96 8.68
CA ILE A 409 -20.37 16.05 10.15
C ILE A 409 -20.83 14.78 10.89
N ILE A 410 -21.71 13.96 10.30
CA ILE A 410 -22.20 12.72 10.92
C ILE A 410 -21.17 11.62 10.69
N ASP A 411 -20.70 11.47 9.44
CA ASP A 411 -19.68 10.48 9.10
C ASP A 411 -18.37 10.76 9.89
N ILE A 412 -17.94 12.02 10.00
CA ILE A 412 -16.78 12.45 10.80
C ILE A 412 -16.96 12.04 12.27
N ARG A 413 -18.10 12.40 12.90
CA ARG A 413 -18.37 12.07 14.30
C ARG A 413 -18.30 10.56 14.54
N ILE A 414 -18.86 9.73 13.65
CA ILE A 414 -18.82 8.27 13.80
C ILE A 414 -17.39 7.71 13.74
N ILE A 415 -16.52 8.27 12.90
CA ILE A 415 -15.08 7.92 12.90
C ILE A 415 -14.43 8.31 14.24
N GLU A 416 -14.63 9.55 14.69
CA GLU A 416 -14.06 10.05 15.96
C GLU A 416 -14.56 9.27 17.19
N GLU A 417 -15.84 8.92 17.24
CA GLU A 417 -16.46 8.11 18.28
C GLU A 417 -15.88 6.69 18.29
N THR A 418 -15.72 6.08 17.11
CA THR A 418 -15.08 4.77 16.95
C THR A 418 -13.61 4.80 17.36
N GLN A 419 -12.88 5.87 17.01
CA GLN A 419 -11.47 6.03 17.36
C GLN A 419 -11.30 6.16 18.88
N ASN A 420 -12.04 7.09 19.49
CA ASN A 420 -11.91 7.43 20.90
C ASN A 420 -12.61 6.44 21.85
N GLY A 421 -13.46 5.54 21.33
CA GLY A 421 -14.27 4.64 22.17
C GLY A 421 -15.39 5.38 22.93
N THR A 422 -15.89 6.47 22.34
CA THR A 422 -16.91 7.36 22.92
C THR A 422 -18.23 7.30 22.15
N ALA A 423 -19.27 7.94 22.68
CA ALA A 423 -20.51 8.19 21.97
C ALA A 423 -21.16 9.45 22.55
N THR A 424 -21.57 10.37 21.69
CA THR A 424 -21.98 11.75 22.03
C THR A 424 -23.47 11.83 22.34
N TYR A 425 -24.29 11.15 21.53
CA TYR A 425 -25.75 11.28 21.56
C TYR A 425 -26.43 10.10 22.25
N ILE A 426 -27.66 10.31 22.71
CA ILE A 426 -28.53 9.28 23.30
C ILE A 426 -29.92 9.38 22.65
N GLY A 427 -30.64 8.27 22.57
CA GLY A 427 -32.02 8.27 22.08
C GLY A 427 -32.99 9.07 22.94
N SER A 428 -33.89 9.84 22.32
CA SER A 428 -34.86 10.70 23.04
C SER A 428 -36.18 10.00 23.43
N VAL A 429 -36.47 8.82 22.88
CA VAL A 429 -37.76 8.12 23.01
C VAL A 429 -37.65 6.92 23.96
N THR A 430 -36.51 6.23 23.93
CA THR A 430 -36.25 5.03 24.72
C THR A 430 -36.08 5.39 26.19
N LYS A 431 -37.00 4.90 27.03
CA LYS A 431 -36.79 4.89 28.48
C LYS A 431 -35.50 4.13 28.80
N GLY A 432 -34.57 4.80 29.48
CA GLY A 432 -33.26 4.25 29.85
C GLY A 432 -32.18 4.41 28.76
N ALA A 433 -32.35 5.30 27.78
CA ALA A 433 -31.39 5.53 26.69
C ALA A 433 -29.98 5.91 27.16
N GLU A 434 -29.85 6.54 28.33
CA GLU A 434 -28.56 6.86 28.97
C GLU A 434 -27.69 5.63 29.25
N ASN A 435 -28.28 4.43 29.28
CA ASN A 435 -27.59 3.15 29.44
C ASN A 435 -27.13 2.53 28.10
N ALA A 436 -27.41 3.17 26.96
CA ALA A 436 -26.91 2.75 25.65
C ALA A 436 -26.51 3.95 24.76
N PRO A 437 -25.47 4.73 25.15
CA PRO A 437 -25.06 5.90 24.38
C PRO A 437 -24.61 5.55 22.96
N GLY A 438 -24.96 6.42 22.02
CA GLY A 438 -24.81 6.23 20.58
C GLY A 438 -26.01 5.59 19.91
N LEU A 439 -26.89 4.88 20.63
CA LEU A 439 -28.10 4.29 20.05
C LEU A 439 -29.24 5.31 20.07
N ILE A 440 -29.30 6.13 19.02
CA ILE A 440 -30.32 7.15 18.81
C ILE A 440 -31.67 6.52 18.47
N ASP A 441 -32.76 7.21 18.80
CA ASP A 441 -34.13 6.79 18.47
C ASP A 441 -34.67 7.49 17.22
N LEU A 442 -34.25 8.72 16.97
CA LEU A 442 -34.72 9.57 15.86
C LEU A 442 -33.55 10.36 15.25
N PRO A 443 -33.59 10.72 13.95
CA PRO A 443 -32.61 11.65 13.38
C PRO A 443 -32.54 13.00 14.11
N ALA A 444 -33.66 13.41 14.73
CA ALA A 444 -33.72 14.62 15.56
C ALA A 444 -32.76 14.58 16.77
N ASP A 445 -32.37 13.39 17.25
CA ASP A 445 -31.47 13.24 18.40
C ASP A 445 -30.05 13.70 18.10
N VAL A 446 -29.66 13.70 16.82
CA VAL A 446 -28.33 14.11 16.32
C VAL A 446 -28.36 15.46 15.60
N LYS A 447 -29.50 16.16 15.65
CA LYS A 447 -29.68 17.46 15.00
C LYS A 447 -28.72 18.49 15.62
N PRO A 448 -27.79 19.11 14.85
CA PRO A 448 -26.91 20.14 15.38
C PRO A 448 -27.67 21.35 15.92
N GLU A 449 -27.15 21.98 16.97
CA GLU A 449 -27.74 23.20 17.52
C GLU A 449 -27.79 24.31 16.45
N GLY A 450 -28.95 24.96 16.31
CA GLY A 450 -29.18 25.99 15.30
C GLY A 450 -29.44 25.50 13.87
N SER A 451 -29.36 24.20 13.56
CA SER A 451 -29.62 23.72 12.19
C SER A 451 -31.12 23.78 11.81
N THR A 452 -31.40 23.76 10.51
CA THR A 452 -32.75 23.68 9.95
C THR A 452 -33.35 22.28 10.15
N GLY A 453 -32.61 21.23 9.79
CA GLY A 453 -33.01 19.81 9.91
C GLY A 453 -31.93 18.90 10.50
N ALA A 454 -32.27 17.62 10.68
CA ALA A 454 -31.32 16.59 11.13
C ALA A 454 -30.31 16.17 10.05
N TRP A 455 -30.74 16.14 8.79
CA TRP A 455 -29.86 15.95 7.64
C TRP A 455 -28.93 17.15 7.49
N PRO A 456 -27.59 16.96 7.43
CA PRO A 456 -26.66 18.04 7.15
C PRO A 456 -26.95 18.69 5.78
N GLU A 457 -26.81 20.01 5.71
CA GLU A 457 -26.69 20.70 4.42
C GLU A 457 -25.33 20.32 3.82
N LEU A 458 -25.34 19.66 2.65
CA LEU A 458 -24.13 19.25 1.94
C LEU A 458 -23.73 20.36 0.96
N SER A 459 -22.59 21.00 1.23
CA SER A 459 -22.05 22.07 0.39
C SER A 459 -21.54 21.51 -0.95
N ASN A 460 -21.72 22.27 -2.02
CA ASN A 460 -21.06 22.02 -3.31
C ASN A 460 -19.56 22.36 -3.30
N GLY A 461 -19.01 22.80 -2.15
CA GLY A 461 -17.59 23.14 -2.00
C GLY A 461 -17.17 24.43 -2.70
N GLY A 462 -18.12 25.25 -3.17
CA GLY A 462 -17.85 26.45 -3.96
C GLY A 462 -17.63 26.19 -5.45
N VAL A 463 -17.77 24.94 -5.91
CA VAL A 463 -17.66 24.57 -7.33
C VAL A 463 -18.70 25.33 -8.17
N THR A 464 -18.24 25.93 -9.26
CA THR A 464 -19.04 26.77 -10.16
C THR A 464 -19.70 25.96 -11.27
N ALA A 465 -20.72 26.53 -11.91
CA ALA A 465 -21.37 25.95 -13.08
C ALA A 465 -20.45 25.85 -14.32
N ASP A 466 -19.34 26.61 -14.33
CA ASP A 466 -18.36 26.60 -15.42
C ASP A 466 -17.33 25.47 -15.22
N GLU A 467 -17.03 25.09 -13.98
CA GLU A 467 -16.18 23.92 -13.66
C GLU A 467 -16.92 22.58 -13.84
N LEU A 468 -18.25 22.57 -13.70
CA LEU A 468 -19.11 21.40 -13.95
C LEU A 468 -19.70 21.36 -15.36
N ARG A 469 -19.30 22.29 -16.24
CA ARG A 469 -19.83 22.32 -17.60
C ARG A 469 -19.33 21.11 -18.37
N ASP A 470 -20.27 20.32 -18.87
CA ASP A 470 -20.11 19.26 -19.84
C ASP A 470 -21.02 19.65 -21.02
N THR A 471 -20.39 19.92 -22.17
CA THR A 471 -21.05 20.53 -23.34
C THR A 471 -21.71 19.50 -24.26
N ASP A 472 -21.31 18.23 -24.23
CA ASP A 472 -21.85 17.19 -25.11
C ASP A 472 -22.60 16.05 -24.38
N GLY A 473 -22.45 15.96 -23.05
CA GLY A 473 -23.21 15.10 -22.16
C GLY A 473 -22.61 13.70 -21.96
N ASP A 474 -21.29 13.55 -22.10
CA ASP A 474 -20.58 12.29 -21.91
C ASP A 474 -20.26 11.96 -20.43
N GLY A 475 -20.53 12.90 -19.51
CA GLY A 475 -20.28 12.78 -18.07
C GLY A 475 -18.94 13.33 -17.59
N ILE A 476 -18.13 13.93 -18.47
CA ILE A 476 -16.82 14.52 -18.21
C ILE A 476 -16.91 16.05 -18.40
N PRO A 477 -16.40 16.88 -17.48
CA PRO A 477 -16.40 18.32 -17.68
C PRO A 477 -15.44 18.79 -18.78
N ASP A 478 -15.86 19.78 -19.58
CA ASP A 478 -15.11 20.45 -20.66
C ASP A 478 -13.65 20.75 -20.26
N THR A 479 -13.47 21.17 -19.00
CA THR A 479 -12.19 21.59 -18.42
C THR A 479 -11.26 20.42 -18.15
N TRP A 480 -11.81 19.25 -17.77
CA TRP A 480 -11.05 18.03 -17.58
C TRP A 480 -10.70 17.40 -18.92
N GLU A 481 -11.65 17.31 -19.85
CA GLU A 481 -11.43 16.83 -21.21
C GLU A 481 -10.31 17.59 -21.93
N THR A 482 -10.41 18.92 -21.96
CA THR A 482 -9.41 19.80 -22.58
C THR A 482 -8.02 19.58 -21.97
N ALA A 483 -7.95 19.31 -20.66
CA ALA A 483 -6.69 19.04 -19.97
C ALA A 483 -6.09 17.65 -20.29
N HIS A 484 -6.92 16.68 -20.72
CA HIS A 484 -6.51 15.31 -21.05
C HIS A 484 -6.50 15.02 -22.56
N GLY A 485 -6.76 16.03 -23.40
CA GLY A 485 -6.71 15.92 -24.86
C GLY A 485 -7.93 15.29 -25.51
N LEU A 486 -9.07 15.26 -24.80
CA LEU A 486 -10.39 14.92 -25.33
C LEU A 486 -11.05 16.15 -25.96
N ASN A 487 -12.20 15.97 -26.60
CA ASN A 487 -12.90 17.01 -27.34
C ASN A 487 -14.30 17.29 -26.74
N PRO A 488 -14.51 18.43 -26.03
CA PRO A 488 -15.76 18.83 -25.35
C PRO A 488 -17.01 19.09 -26.22
N LYS A 489 -17.10 18.43 -27.37
CA LYS A 489 -18.13 18.57 -28.41
C LYS A 489 -18.35 17.24 -29.15
N ASP A 490 -17.78 16.14 -28.66
CA ASP A 490 -17.85 14.80 -29.25
C ASP A 490 -17.94 13.71 -28.17
N ALA A 491 -19.14 13.60 -27.58
CA ALA A 491 -19.52 12.58 -26.58
C ALA A 491 -19.29 11.11 -27.02
N SER A 492 -18.79 10.86 -28.23
CA SER A 492 -18.32 9.53 -28.61
C SER A 492 -16.96 9.19 -28.01
N ASP A 493 -16.13 10.17 -27.62
CA ASP A 493 -14.81 9.90 -27.04
C ASP A 493 -14.86 9.48 -25.56
N GLY A 494 -15.84 9.93 -24.77
CA GLY A 494 -16.12 9.49 -23.39
C GLY A 494 -16.29 8.00 -23.18
N VAL A 495 -16.83 7.30 -24.18
CA VAL A 495 -16.98 5.83 -24.20
C VAL A 495 -15.79 5.11 -24.84
N THR A 496 -14.85 5.82 -25.47
CA THR A 496 -13.58 5.22 -25.91
C THR A 496 -12.65 5.01 -24.73
N THR A 497 -11.60 4.21 -24.93
CA THR A 497 -10.60 3.87 -23.92
C THR A 497 -9.26 4.55 -24.20
N THR A 498 -9.24 5.71 -24.85
CA THR A 498 -7.98 6.34 -25.33
C THR A 498 -7.03 6.74 -24.20
N LEU A 499 -7.56 6.96 -22.98
CA LEU A 499 -6.78 7.29 -21.79
C LEU A 499 -6.39 6.07 -20.92
N SER A 500 -6.89 4.86 -21.19
CA SER A 500 -6.59 3.65 -20.39
C SER A 500 -6.04 2.52 -21.26
N LYS A 501 -4.90 1.95 -20.84
CA LYS A 501 -4.31 0.77 -21.49
C LYS A 501 -5.01 -0.54 -21.09
N GLU A 502 -5.70 -0.49 -19.96
CA GLU A 502 -6.43 -1.57 -19.32
C GLU A 502 -7.83 -1.76 -19.94
N GLY A 503 -8.36 -0.71 -20.61
CA GLY A 503 -9.64 -0.74 -21.31
C GLY A 503 -10.81 -0.07 -20.58
N TYR A 504 -10.56 0.73 -19.54
CA TYR A 504 -11.59 1.61 -18.96
C TYR A 504 -11.99 2.69 -19.95
N THR A 505 -13.26 3.09 -19.95
CA THR A 505 -13.66 4.24 -20.78
C THR A 505 -13.11 5.55 -20.21
N ASN A 506 -12.99 6.60 -21.02
CA ASN A 506 -12.51 7.90 -20.58
C ASN A 506 -13.36 8.47 -19.43
N LEU A 507 -14.68 8.26 -19.47
CA LEU A 507 -15.58 8.57 -18.35
C LEU A 507 -15.20 7.79 -17.07
N GLU A 508 -14.85 6.51 -17.17
CA GLU A 508 -14.37 5.74 -16.01
C GLU A 508 -13.01 6.26 -15.51
N VAL A 509 -12.10 6.68 -16.39
CA VAL A 509 -10.83 7.33 -16.01
C VAL A 509 -11.11 8.64 -15.23
N TYR A 510 -11.99 9.50 -15.74
CA TYR A 510 -12.44 10.71 -15.05
C TYR A 510 -13.05 10.38 -13.68
N MET A 511 -14.08 9.52 -13.63
CA MET A 511 -14.78 9.14 -12.40
C MET A 511 -13.87 8.52 -11.34
N ASN A 512 -12.79 7.85 -11.74
CA ASN A 512 -11.79 7.31 -10.83
C ASN A 512 -10.76 8.36 -10.39
N SER A 513 -10.41 9.34 -11.24
CA SER A 513 -9.53 10.46 -10.87
C SER A 513 -10.11 11.38 -9.78
N LEU A 514 -11.45 11.42 -9.64
CA LEU A 514 -12.17 12.23 -8.65
C LEU A 514 -12.04 11.74 -7.20
N VAL A 515 -11.48 10.55 -6.98
CA VAL A 515 -11.31 9.93 -5.67
C VAL A 515 -9.87 9.52 -5.49
N ASN A 516 -9.35 9.63 -4.27
CA ASN A 516 -7.94 9.36 -4.04
C ASN A 516 -7.68 7.86 -4.21
N MET A 517 -7.13 7.47 -5.37
CA MET A 517 -6.93 6.08 -5.81
C MET A 517 -5.74 5.39 -5.10
N GLY A 518 -5.57 5.70 -3.83
CA GLY A 518 -4.53 5.17 -2.97
C GLY A 518 -4.65 3.69 -2.63
N ILE A 519 -5.67 3.01 -3.17
CA ILE A 519 -5.92 1.60 -2.96
C ILE A 519 -6.16 0.97 -4.33
N LEU A 520 -5.08 0.42 -4.89
CA LEU A 520 -5.03 -0.59 -5.98
C LEU A 520 -4.81 -0.15 -7.44
N SER A 521 -4.41 1.09 -7.73
CA SER A 521 -3.57 1.37 -8.92
C SER A 521 -2.82 2.70 -8.74
N GLY A 522 -1.49 2.70 -8.88
CA GLY A 522 -0.62 3.80 -8.44
C GLY A 522 -0.97 5.18 -9.02
N GLY A 523 -1.25 6.14 -8.13
CA GLY A 523 -1.52 7.53 -8.49
C GLY A 523 -2.32 8.25 -7.40
N TYR A 524 -1.65 8.70 -6.33
CA TYR A 524 -2.27 9.58 -5.34
C TYR A 524 -2.33 11.02 -5.85
N ALA A 525 -3.40 11.75 -5.52
CA ALA A 525 -3.52 13.16 -5.85
C ALA A 525 -2.57 13.99 -4.95
N GLN A 526 -1.48 14.49 -5.56
CA GLN A 526 -0.41 15.23 -4.88
C GLN A 526 -0.95 16.43 -4.06
N ASP A 527 -0.53 16.53 -2.79
CA ASP A 527 -0.73 17.73 -1.99
C ASP A 527 -0.03 18.94 -2.66
N SER A 528 -0.83 19.81 -3.27
CA SER A 528 -0.34 21.02 -3.97
C SER A 528 0.43 21.99 -3.05
N SER A 529 0.30 21.87 -1.72
CA SER A 529 1.03 22.66 -0.72
C SER A 529 2.37 22.02 -0.31
N SER A 530 2.65 20.78 -0.73
CA SER A 530 3.91 20.09 -0.47
C SER A 530 5.03 20.55 -1.43
N PRO A 531 6.28 20.68 -0.94
CA PRO A 531 7.46 20.79 -1.82
C PRO A 531 7.84 19.45 -2.46
N TYR A 532 7.31 18.33 -1.95
CA TYR A 532 7.55 16.98 -2.48
C TYR A 532 6.48 16.59 -3.50
N GLN A 533 6.85 15.71 -4.45
CA GLN A 533 5.92 15.14 -5.43
C GLN A 533 5.29 13.84 -4.93
N ALA A 534 5.93 13.18 -3.97
CA ALA A 534 5.38 12.07 -3.23
C ALA A 534 5.84 12.10 -1.77
N VAL A 535 4.97 11.70 -0.86
CA VAL A 535 5.24 11.49 0.56
C VAL A 535 4.93 10.03 0.87
N VAL A 536 5.84 9.30 1.50
CA VAL A 536 5.64 7.89 1.89
C VAL A 536 5.52 7.77 3.40
N ALA A 537 4.45 7.12 3.88
CA ALA A 537 4.22 6.90 5.30
C ALA A 537 3.48 5.58 5.55
N LEU A 538 4.07 4.71 6.39
CA LEU A 538 3.48 3.41 6.76
C LEU A 538 2.14 3.53 7.51
N ASP A 539 1.84 4.68 8.11
CA ASP A 539 0.59 4.98 8.82
C ASP A 539 -0.52 5.55 7.93
N GLY A 540 -0.32 5.57 6.60
CA GLY A 540 -1.27 6.12 5.63
C GLY A 540 -1.41 7.65 5.67
N SER A 541 -0.57 8.37 6.43
CA SER A 541 -0.58 9.84 6.51
C SER A 541 0.27 10.54 5.45
N GLY A 542 0.73 9.81 4.44
CA GLY A 542 1.43 10.30 3.26
C GLY A 542 0.58 10.06 2.01
N ASP A 543 1.19 10.31 0.85
CA ASP A 543 0.66 9.81 -0.40
C ASP A 543 0.77 8.27 -0.39
N TYR A 544 1.97 7.68 -0.48
CA TYR A 544 2.14 6.24 -0.61
C TYR A 544 2.42 5.53 0.73
N THR A 545 2.16 4.22 0.81
CA THR A 545 2.59 3.35 1.92
C THR A 545 3.85 2.53 1.59
N SER A 546 4.12 2.28 0.30
CA SER A 546 5.36 1.67 -0.22
C SER A 546 6.27 2.71 -0.88
N ILE A 547 7.59 2.53 -0.72
CA ILE A 547 8.60 3.33 -1.40
C ILE A 547 8.66 2.95 -2.88
N GLN A 548 8.57 1.66 -3.21
CA GLN A 548 8.56 1.20 -4.60
C GLN A 548 7.39 1.81 -5.40
N ASP A 549 6.21 1.93 -4.81
CA ASP A 549 5.06 2.55 -5.50
C ASP A 549 5.26 4.04 -5.78
N ALA A 550 5.85 4.78 -4.82
CA ALA A 550 6.20 6.19 -5.02
C ALA A 550 7.26 6.38 -6.14
N VAL A 551 8.18 5.43 -6.29
CA VAL A 551 9.17 5.39 -7.38
C VAL A 551 8.51 5.02 -8.71
N ASN A 552 7.58 4.05 -8.71
CA ASN A 552 6.85 3.61 -9.90
C ASN A 552 6.03 4.76 -10.51
N ALA A 553 5.39 5.56 -9.65
CA ALA A 553 4.55 6.70 -10.02
C ALA A 553 5.34 7.91 -10.55
N ALA A 554 6.66 7.99 -10.33
CA ALA A 554 7.48 9.05 -10.89
C ALA A 554 7.52 8.95 -12.43
N PRO A 555 7.39 10.06 -13.18
CA PRO A 555 7.52 10.04 -14.64
C PRO A 555 8.87 9.46 -15.10
N ASP A 556 8.87 8.74 -16.22
CA ASP A 556 10.10 8.24 -16.84
C ASP A 556 10.91 9.37 -17.54
N ASN A 557 12.22 9.17 -17.62
CA ASN A 557 13.22 9.96 -18.36
C ASN A 557 13.24 11.46 -18.03
N ARG A 558 12.91 11.81 -16.79
CA ARG A 558 12.97 13.18 -16.27
C ARG A 558 14.37 13.78 -16.42
N GLN A 559 14.41 15.10 -16.59
CA GLN A 559 15.63 15.91 -16.59
C GLN A 559 15.70 16.84 -15.35
N GLU A 560 14.78 16.66 -14.41
CA GLU A 560 14.66 17.44 -13.18
C GLU A 560 14.26 16.53 -12.00
N PRO A 561 14.68 16.85 -10.77
CA PRO A 561 14.35 16.08 -9.56
C PRO A 561 12.88 15.68 -9.45
N TRP A 562 12.63 14.45 -9.01
CA TRP A 562 11.35 14.01 -8.45
C TRP A 562 11.56 13.70 -6.98
N LEU A 563 10.97 14.54 -6.12
CA LEU A 563 11.26 14.59 -4.70
C LEU A 563 10.26 13.69 -3.94
N ILE A 564 10.77 12.61 -3.34
CA ILE A 564 10.01 11.66 -2.53
C ILE A 564 10.44 11.80 -1.07
N PHE A 565 9.53 12.21 -0.19
CA PHE A 565 9.78 12.32 1.25
C PHE A 565 9.35 11.06 2.00
N LEU A 566 10.22 10.47 2.80
CA LEU A 566 9.93 9.26 3.58
C LEU A 566 9.82 9.62 5.07
N LYS A 567 8.63 9.45 5.67
CA LYS A 567 8.44 9.63 7.11
C LYS A 567 9.25 8.60 7.91
N ASN A 568 9.35 8.78 9.22
CA ASN A 568 9.92 7.77 10.12
C ASN A 568 9.13 6.45 10.00
N GLY A 569 9.83 5.32 9.85
CA GLY A 569 9.25 4.01 9.60
C GLY A 569 10.30 2.94 9.28
N SER A 570 9.93 1.67 9.47
CA SER A 570 10.73 0.50 9.08
C SER A 570 10.09 -0.14 7.84
N TYR A 571 10.61 0.23 6.68
CA TYR A 571 10.10 -0.15 5.36
C TYR A 571 10.75 -1.48 4.94
N ARG A 572 10.02 -2.59 5.15
CA ARG A 572 10.48 -3.94 4.79
C ARG A 572 10.14 -4.28 3.34
N GLU A 573 10.88 -3.71 2.39
CA GLU A 573 10.68 -3.90 0.94
C GLU A 573 12.02 -3.90 0.18
N GLN A 574 12.02 -4.49 -1.02
CA GLN A 574 13.11 -4.26 -1.99
C GLN A 574 12.75 -3.02 -2.81
N VAL A 575 13.67 -2.06 -2.91
CA VAL A 575 13.48 -0.83 -3.70
C VAL A 575 14.40 -0.85 -4.93
N ILE A 576 13.81 -0.80 -6.11
CA ILE A 576 14.49 -0.69 -7.39
C ILE A 576 14.17 0.70 -7.95
N ILE A 577 15.21 1.44 -8.36
CA ILE A 577 15.08 2.62 -9.21
C ILE A 577 15.42 2.16 -10.64
N PRO A 578 14.43 1.94 -11.54
CA PRO A 578 14.69 1.55 -12.93
C PRO A 578 15.58 2.56 -13.67
N ALA A 579 16.23 2.11 -14.74
CA ALA A 579 17.06 2.99 -15.58
C ALA A 579 16.29 4.17 -16.19
N THR A 580 14.98 4.00 -16.42
CA THR A 580 14.08 5.07 -16.89
C THR A 580 13.69 6.05 -15.79
N LYS A 581 13.84 5.73 -14.50
CA LYS A 581 13.53 6.65 -13.39
C LYS A 581 14.77 7.47 -13.04
N THR A 582 15.16 8.36 -13.94
CA THR A 582 16.23 9.33 -13.73
C THR A 582 15.80 10.43 -12.74
N TYR A 583 16.75 11.06 -12.05
CA TYR A 583 16.52 12.16 -11.11
C TYR A 583 15.56 11.85 -9.92
N ILE A 584 15.49 10.59 -9.46
CA ILE A 584 14.77 10.26 -8.21
C ILE A 584 15.57 10.77 -7.00
N HIS A 585 14.91 11.53 -6.13
CA HIS A 585 15.45 12.05 -4.87
C HIS A 585 14.66 11.45 -3.69
N LEU A 586 15.30 10.58 -2.88
CA LEU A 586 14.70 10.01 -1.67
C LEU A 586 15.16 10.77 -0.42
N ILE A 587 14.25 11.45 0.27
CA ILE A 587 14.58 12.27 1.45
C ILE A 587 13.92 11.65 2.69
N GLY A 588 14.72 11.05 3.56
CA GLY A 588 14.26 10.56 4.84
C GLY A 588 14.03 11.67 5.86
N GLN A 589 13.12 11.41 6.79
CA GLN A 589 12.85 12.30 7.92
C GLN A 589 14.00 12.31 8.94
N ASP A 590 14.53 11.14 9.31
CA ASP A 590 15.63 10.98 10.28
C ASP A 590 16.38 9.68 9.95
N LYS A 591 17.70 9.75 9.74
CA LYS A 591 18.51 8.59 9.33
C LYS A 591 18.43 7.40 10.26
N ASN A 592 18.10 7.61 11.54
CA ASN A 592 18.03 6.54 12.54
C ASN A 592 16.62 5.94 12.66
N LYS A 593 15.61 6.56 12.04
CA LYS A 593 14.19 6.21 12.18
C LYS A 593 13.49 5.94 10.84
N THR A 594 14.04 6.42 9.72
CA THR A 594 13.63 6.06 8.35
C THR A 594 14.57 4.96 7.86
N ILE A 595 14.11 3.71 7.89
CA ILE A 595 14.91 2.51 7.64
C ILE A 595 14.30 1.72 6.47
N ILE A 596 15.06 1.50 5.41
CA ILE A 596 14.72 0.60 4.30
C ILE A 596 15.51 -0.68 4.49
N HIS A 597 14.82 -1.82 4.58
CA HIS A 597 15.47 -3.08 4.90
C HIS A 597 14.83 -4.32 4.27
N HIS A 598 15.64 -5.36 4.05
CA HIS A 598 15.14 -6.69 3.71
C HIS A 598 16.14 -7.76 4.13
N CYS A 599 15.65 -8.97 4.39
CA CYS A 599 16.48 -10.14 4.68
C CYS A 599 16.73 -10.94 3.38
N LEU A 600 17.89 -10.77 2.72
CA LEU A 600 18.23 -11.48 1.48
C LEU A 600 19.73 -11.72 1.30
N ASN A 601 20.11 -12.76 0.56
CA ASN A 601 21.48 -13.02 0.11
C ASN A 601 21.51 -13.70 -1.27
N VAL A 602 22.70 -13.82 -1.87
CA VAL A 602 22.90 -14.44 -3.20
C VAL A 602 23.59 -15.82 -3.14
N GLY A 603 23.43 -16.56 -2.05
CA GLY A 603 24.03 -17.88 -1.89
C GLY A 603 23.49 -18.93 -2.84
N GLY A 604 24.36 -19.71 -3.48
CA GLY A 604 23.96 -20.85 -4.33
C GLY A 604 23.31 -22.00 -3.55
N LYS A 605 22.71 -22.97 -4.24
CA LYS A 605 22.12 -24.16 -3.60
C LYS A 605 23.20 -24.92 -2.82
N PRO A 606 23.03 -25.23 -1.52
CA PRO A 606 24.00 -26.01 -0.77
C PRO A 606 24.11 -27.45 -1.27
N GLU A 607 25.29 -28.04 -1.12
CA GLU A 607 25.53 -29.45 -1.46
C GLU A 607 24.75 -30.40 -0.53
N GLU A 608 24.34 -31.54 -1.06
CA GLU A 608 23.58 -32.54 -0.31
C GLU A 608 24.43 -33.11 0.85
N GLY A 609 23.85 -33.16 2.05
CA GLY A 609 24.56 -33.55 3.27
C GLY A 609 25.32 -32.42 3.99
N THR A 610 25.30 -31.18 3.48
CA THR A 610 25.88 -30.03 4.21
C THR A 610 25.19 -29.82 5.56
N GLU A 611 25.97 -29.60 6.63
CA GLU A 611 25.46 -29.39 7.98
C GLU A 611 24.42 -28.24 8.05
N PRO A 612 23.25 -28.43 8.72
CA PRO A 612 22.16 -27.43 8.72
C PRO A 612 22.56 -26.02 9.18
N ALA A 613 23.51 -25.90 10.11
CA ALA A 613 24.00 -24.59 10.58
C ALA A 613 24.73 -23.80 9.47
N LYS A 614 25.31 -24.48 8.48
CA LYS A 614 26.02 -23.88 7.34
C LYS A 614 25.10 -23.61 6.15
N THR A 615 23.85 -24.08 6.17
CA THR A 615 22.87 -23.90 5.09
C THR A 615 21.76 -22.89 5.43
N ALA A 616 21.80 -22.26 6.60
CA ALA A 616 20.80 -21.27 7.03
C ALA A 616 20.57 -20.13 6.00
N TYR A 617 21.63 -19.70 5.30
CA TYR A 617 21.55 -18.69 4.25
C TYR A 617 20.60 -19.08 3.11
N TRP A 618 20.47 -20.38 2.82
CA TRP A 618 19.68 -20.87 1.69
C TRP A 618 18.20 -20.51 1.82
N LYS A 619 17.66 -20.42 3.05
CA LYS A 619 16.29 -19.95 3.31
C LYS A 619 16.06 -18.52 2.82
N HIS A 620 17.09 -17.68 2.83
CA HIS A 620 17.05 -16.26 2.46
C HIS A 620 17.80 -15.96 1.15
N SER A 621 18.07 -16.99 0.34
CA SER A 621 18.74 -16.83 -0.95
C SER A 621 17.75 -16.49 -2.06
N VAL A 622 18.07 -15.48 -2.88
CA VAL A 622 17.30 -15.14 -4.09
C VAL A 622 17.31 -16.27 -5.14
N HIS A 623 18.26 -17.20 -5.04
CA HIS A 623 18.37 -18.38 -5.92
C HIS A 623 17.55 -19.59 -5.45
N ASN A 624 16.96 -19.56 -4.25
CA ASN A 624 16.16 -20.66 -3.71
C ASN A 624 14.69 -20.55 -4.15
N PRO A 625 14.15 -21.51 -4.95
CA PRO A 625 12.75 -21.49 -5.38
C PRO A 625 11.70 -21.57 -4.26
N SER A 626 12.11 -21.88 -3.03
CA SER A 626 11.25 -21.93 -1.84
C SER A 626 11.45 -20.74 -0.88
N SER A 627 12.24 -19.73 -1.26
CA SER A 627 12.43 -18.52 -0.46
C SER A 627 11.41 -17.43 -0.79
N GLU A 628 11.03 -16.61 0.19
CA GLU A 628 10.23 -15.39 -0.03
C GLU A 628 10.93 -14.38 -0.97
N VAL A 629 12.26 -14.43 -1.06
CA VAL A 629 13.07 -13.53 -1.91
C VAL A 629 13.46 -14.14 -3.26
N HIS A 630 12.85 -15.25 -3.67
CA HIS A 630 13.21 -15.89 -4.93
C HIS A 630 13.04 -14.95 -6.12
N LYS A 631 14.11 -14.83 -6.94
CA LYS A 631 14.21 -13.93 -8.11
C LYS A 631 14.15 -12.43 -7.80
N LEU A 632 14.15 -12.01 -6.53
CA LEU A 632 14.47 -10.61 -6.20
C LEU A 632 15.89 -10.28 -6.67
N GLU A 633 16.15 -8.99 -6.89
CA GLU A 633 17.50 -8.53 -7.14
C GLU A 633 18.40 -8.83 -5.93
N GLY A 634 19.71 -9.03 -6.15
CA GLY A 634 20.66 -9.46 -5.11
C GLY A 634 21.00 -8.43 -4.03
N SER A 635 20.20 -7.37 -3.88
CA SER A 635 20.42 -6.22 -3.00
C SER A 635 19.09 -5.68 -2.47
N VAL A 636 19.08 -5.17 -1.23
CA VAL A 636 17.87 -4.53 -0.66
C VAL A 636 17.43 -3.32 -1.48
N VAL A 637 18.38 -2.47 -1.89
CA VAL A 637 18.12 -1.36 -2.80
C VAL A 637 19.02 -1.45 -4.03
N TYR A 638 18.44 -1.24 -5.22
CA TYR A 638 19.14 -1.28 -6.51
C TYR A 638 18.84 -0.02 -7.32
N ILE A 639 19.84 0.83 -7.49
CA ILE A 639 19.78 2.06 -8.30
C ILE A 639 20.28 1.75 -9.71
N LYS A 640 19.42 1.93 -10.72
CA LYS A 640 19.76 1.83 -12.15
C LYS A 640 19.56 3.15 -12.91
N GLY A 641 18.76 4.08 -12.37
CA GLY A 641 18.50 5.39 -12.95
C GLY A 641 19.54 6.44 -12.53
N ASP A 642 20.02 7.21 -13.52
CA ASP A 642 21.04 8.25 -13.34
C ASP A 642 20.52 9.48 -12.57
N HIS A 643 21.46 10.23 -11.98
CA HIS A 643 21.21 11.41 -11.15
C HIS A 643 20.37 11.12 -9.89
N PHE A 644 20.46 9.90 -9.35
CA PHE A 644 19.83 9.53 -8.09
C PHE A 644 20.44 10.29 -6.89
N TYR A 645 19.57 10.80 -6.01
CA TYR A 645 19.97 11.42 -4.74
C TYR A 645 19.26 10.76 -3.55
N THR A 646 19.96 10.63 -2.43
CA THR A 646 19.34 10.25 -1.16
C THR A 646 19.94 10.98 0.03
N GLU A 647 19.09 11.32 1.00
CA GLU A 647 19.48 11.95 2.26
C GLU A 647 18.72 11.35 3.46
N ASN A 648 19.38 11.25 4.63
CA ASN A 648 18.77 10.92 5.93
C ASN A 648 18.04 9.56 5.98
N ILE A 649 18.58 8.52 5.32
CA ILE A 649 17.98 7.17 5.28
C ILE A 649 19.00 6.10 5.75
N SER A 650 18.50 5.09 6.48
CA SER A 650 19.20 3.84 6.77
C SER A 650 18.85 2.75 5.75
N TYR A 651 19.87 2.07 5.22
CA TYR A 651 19.77 0.95 4.26
C TYR A 651 20.39 -0.31 4.89
N LEU A 652 19.56 -1.28 5.26
CA LEU A 652 19.97 -2.47 6.02
C LEU A 652 19.68 -3.74 5.23
N ASN A 653 20.66 -4.64 5.13
CA ASN A 653 20.36 -6.04 4.80
C ASN A 653 20.34 -6.87 6.08
N ASP A 654 19.14 -7.26 6.51
CA ASP A 654 18.92 -7.98 7.77
C ASP A 654 19.73 -9.27 7.84
N TRP A 655 19.90 -9.98 6.71
CA TRP A 655 20.70 -11.21 6.68
C TRP A 655 22.14 -10.94 7.09
N GLY A 656 22.77 -9.88 6.57
CA GLY A 656 24.14 -9.53 6.92
C GLY A 656 24.27 -9.05 8.37
N VAL A 657 23.35 -8.17 8.80
CA VAL A 657 23.33 -7.61 10.16
C VAL A 657 23.16 -8.71 11.22
N ASP A 658 22.25 -9.65 11.00
CA ASP A 658 21.89 -10.69 11.97
C ASP A 658 22.81 -11.91 11.91
N SER A 659 23.18 -12.39 10.71
CA SER A 659 23.99 -13.61 10.58
C SER A 659 25.48 -13.37 10.82
N GLN A 660 25.97 -12.17 10.52
CA GLN A 660 27.39 -11.78 10.52
C GLN A 660 28.29 -12.86 9.87
N ASN A 661 27.83 -13.39 8.74
CA ASN A 661 28.50 -14.44 8.00
C ASN A 661 28.29 -14.25 6.49
N GLY A 662 29.09 -14.96 5.67
CA GLY A 662 28.80 -15.13 4.26
C GLY A 662 27.53 -15.99 4.05
N PRO A 663 26.95 -16.00 2.84
CA PRO A 663 27.43 -15.37 1.61
C PRO A 663 27.12 -13.87 1.52
N GLN A 664 27.44 -13.26 0.36
CA GLN A 664 27.18 -11.87 0.01
C GLN A 664 25.72 -11.47 0.24
N ALA A 665 25.52 -10.28 0.81
CA ALA A 665 24.19 -9.75 1.15
C ALA A 665 24.18 -8.23 1.03
N LEU A 666 23.90 -7.69 -0.15
CA LEU A 666 24.01 -6.26 -0.42
C LEU A 666 22.86 -5.50 0.26
N ALA A 667 23.18 -4.39 0.92
CA ALA A 667 22.20 -3.38 1.30
C ALA A 667 21.94 -2.42 0.12
N MET A 668 22.98 -2.11 -0.67
CA MET A 668 22.90 -1.16 -1.79
C MET A 668 23.65 -1.68 -3.03
N SER A 669 23.05 -1.50 -4.20
CA SER A 669 23.69 -1.66 -5.52
C SER A 669 23.47 -0.40 -6.34
N SER A 670 24.54 0.34 -6.66
CA SER A 670 24.50 1.63 -7.35
C SER A 670 25.07 1.50 -8.76
N GLN A 671 24.23 1.15 -9.75
CA GLN A 671 24.64 0.93 -11.15
C GLN A 671 24.35 2.13 -12.08
N ALA A 672 24.33 3.33 -11.50
CA ALA A 672 23.96 4.59 -12.15
C ALA A 672 25.11 5.61 -12.10
N ASP A 673 25.13 6.59 -13.01
CA ASP A 673 26.00 7.77 -12.94
C ASP A 673 25.33 8.89 -12.12
N CYS A 674 26.13 9.86 -11.68
CA CYS A 674 25.70 11.01 -10.90
C CYS A 674 24.97 10.65 -9.58
N ALA A 675 25.33 9.51 -8.96
CA ALA A 675 24.66 9.02 -7.76
C ALA A 675 25.22 9.71 -6.49
N ALA A 676 24.33 10.31 -5.69
CA ALA A 676 24.70 11.11 -4.52
C ALA A 676 24.00 10.66 -3.22
N TYR A 677 24.76 10.59 -2.12
CA TYR A 677 24.32 10.05 -0.84
C TYR A 677 24.76 10.97 0.31
N ASN A 678 23.83 11.42 1.16
CA ASN A 678 24.12 12.39 2.23
C ASN A 678 23.59 11.92 3.59
N ASN A 679 24.44 11.88 4.60
CA ASN A 679 24.03 11.56 5.98
C ASN A 679 23.25 10.22 6.09
N CYS A 680 23.56 9.24 5.23
CA CYS A 680 22.92 7.92 5.20
C CYS A 680 23.67 6.89 6.07
N ILE A 681 23.03 5.76 6.33
CA ILE A 681 23.63 4.61 7.03
C ILE A 681 23.46 3.38 6.14
N PHE A 682 24.51 2.58 5.94
CA PHE A 682 24.49 1.33 5.17
C PHE A 682 25.02 0.21 6.05
N ARG A 683 24.26 -0.88 6.24
CA ARG A 683 24.66 -1.97 7.14
C ARG A 683 24.37 -3.34 6.53
N SER A 684 25.41 -4.17 6.50
CA SER A 684 25.34 -5.61 6.23
C SER A 684 26.65 -6.23 6.76
N PHE A 685 27.14 -7.30 6.15
CA PHE A 685 28.38 -7.98 6.53
C PHE A 685 29.32 -8.19 5.35
N GLN A 686 28.98 -9.10 4.43
CA GLN A 686 29.74 -9.28 3.19
C GLN A 686 29.06 -8.52 2.05
N ASP A 687 29.87 -7.78 1.28
CA ASP A 687 29.45 -7.05 0.07
C ASP A 687 28.32 -6.02 0.37
N THR A 688 28.42 -5.23 1.45
CA THR A 688 27.35 -4.29 1.88
C THR A 688 26.89 -3.32 0.77
N TRP A 689 27.82 -2.76 0.00
CA TRP A 689 27.53 -1.79 -1.05
C TRP A 689 28.34 -2.08 -2.33
N MET A 690 27.63 -2.42 -3.41
CA MET A 690 28.19 -2.49 -4.76
C MET A 690 28.04 -1.15 -5.49
N THR A 691 29.12 -0.58 -6.00
CA THR A 691 29.11 0.57 -6.93
C THR A 691 28.96 0.10 -8.39
N SER A 692 29.01 1.04 -9.33
CA SER A 692 28.75 0.77 -10.75
C SER A 692 29.74 -0.22 -11.34
N ARG A 693 29.31 -1.03 -12.31
CA ARG A 693 30.20 -1.85 -13.16
C ARG A 693 30.84 -1.05 -14.29
N THR A 694 30.54 0.24 -14.41
CA THR A 694 31.01 1.13 -15.47
C THR A 694 31.99 2.17 -14.91
N ASP A 695 33.23 2.13 -15.38
CA ASP A 695 34.35 2.96 -14.92
C ASP A 695 34.14 4.48 -15.06
N SER A 696 33.28 4.93 -15.97
CA SER A 696 33.00 6.36 -16.19
C SER A 696 31.89 6.91 -15.27
N HIS A 697 31.21 6.06 -14.50
CA HIS A 697 30.17 6.51 -13.58
C HIS A 697 30.80 7.14 -12.32
N ARG A 698 30.16 8.19 -11.82
CA ARG A 698 30.58 8.97 -10.66
C ARG A 698 29.64 8.74 -9.48
N LEU A 699 30.22 8.62 -8.29
CA LEU A 699 29.50 8.48 -7.03
C LEU A 699 30.07 9.44 -5.98
N TYR A 700 29.20 10.20 -5.31
CA TYR A 700 29.59 11.05 -4.18
C TYR A 700 28.80 10.68 -2.92
N ALA A 701 29.49 10.37 -1.85
CA ALA A 701 28.88 10.11 -0.55
C ALA A 701 29.51 10.99 0.54
N LYS A 702 28.67 11.64 1.35
CA LYS A 702 29.10 12.59 2.37
C LYS A 702 28.44 12.34 3.72
N ASP A 703 29.23 12.41 4.79
CA ASP A 703 28.81 12.22 6.19
C ASP A 703 28.06 10.88 6.45
N CYS A 704 28.32 9.86 5.63
CA CYS A 704 27.65 8.54 5.69
C CYS A 704 28.34 7.55 6.64
N TRP A 705 27.58 6.61 7.18
CA TRP A 705 28.08 5.44 7.91
C TRP A 705 27.98 4.19 7.03
N ILE A 706 29.06 3.44 6.85
CA ILE A 706 29.13 2.27 5.98
C ILE A 706 29.73 1.12 6.78
N GLU A 707 28.92 0.09 7.04
CA GLU A 707 29.22 -0.99 7.98
C GLU A 707 29.28 -2.37 7.30
N GLY A 708 30.35 -3.11 7.59
CA GLY A 708 30.53 -4.45 7.03
C GLY A 708 31.80 -5.16 7.50
N ALA A 709 32.16 -6.21 6.78
CA ALA A 709 33.20 -7.16 7.16
C ALA A 709 34.07 -7.65 6.01
N VAL A 710 33.51 -7.93 4.83
CA VAL A 710 34.28 -8.41 3.67
C VAL A 710 33.82 -7.63 2.46
N ASP A 711 34.78 -6.97 1.79
CA ASP A 711 34.60 -6.30 0.50
C ASP A 711 33.38 -5.37 0.50
N TYR A 712 33.11 -4.73 1.64
CA TYR A 712 31.82 -4.12 1.90
C TYR A 712 31.57 -2.82 1.11
N PHE A 713 32.59 -2.31 0.41
CA PHE A 713 32.47 -1.30 -0.63
C PHE A 713 33.27 -1.73 -1.88
N TYR A 714 32.59 -2.20 -2.93
CA TYR A 714 33.22 -2.89 -4.07
C TYR A 714 32.52 -2.60 -5.40
N GLY A 715 33.13 -2.93 -6.54
CA GLY A 715 32.64 -2.54 -7.87
C GLY A 715 33.62 -1.67 -8.65
N SER A 716 33.12 -0.71 -9.42
CA SER A 716 33.90 0.24 -10.22
C SER A 716 33.32 1.67 -10.19
N GLY A 717 33.85 2.53 -11.06
CA GLY A 717 33.53 3.96 -11.14
C GLY A 717 34.48 4.85 -10.33
N ASP A 718 34.36 6.16 -10.55
CA ASP A 718 35.03 7.18 -9.73
C ASP A 718 34.14 7.52 -8.52
N ALA A 719 34.57 7.12 -7.32
CA ALA A 719 33.80 7.28 -6.09
C ALA A 719 34.55 8.17 -5.09
N LEU A 720 33.94 9.28 -4.66
CA LEU A 720 34.45 10.13 -3.59
C LEU A 720 33.58 9.98 -2.34
N LEU A 721 34.19 9.49 -1.27
CA LEU A 721 33.62 9.45 0.08
C LEU A 721 34.28 10.55 0.92
N GLU A 722 33.47 11.47 1.46
CA GLU A 722 33.94 12.63 2.22
C GLU A 722 33.31 12.63 3.64
N ASN A 723 34.16 12.69 4.68
CA ASN A 723 33.75 12.63 6.09
C ASN A 723 32.96 11.36 6.48
N CYS A 724 33.03 10.28 5.69
CA CYS A 724 32.30 9.04 5.97
C CYS A 724 32.98 8.20 7.07
N THR A 725 32.20 7.41 7.81
CA THR A 725 32.71 6.39 8.73
C THR A 725 32.61 5.00 8.09
N LEU A 726 33.72 4.26 8.11
CA LEU A 726 33.89 2.91 7.58
C LEU A 726 34.02 1.97 8.78
N TYR A 727 32.93 1.29 9.13
CA TYR A 727 32.78 0.54 10.38
C TYR A 727 32.96 -0.96 10.18
N ASN A 728 33.96 -1.53 10.85
CA ASN A 728 34.39 -2.91 10.65
C ASN A 728 33.80 -3.85 11.70
N LEU A 729 33.28 -5.01 11.27
CA LEU A 729 32.51 -5.92 12.13
C LEU A 729 33.26 -7.17 12.62
N ARG A 730 34.48 -7.48 12.16
CA ARG A 730 35.22 -8.68 12.62
C ARG A 730 36.74 -8.56 12.54
N SER A 731 37.43 -9.55 13.12
CA SER A 731 38.87 -9.77 12.91
C SER A 731 39.20 -9.89 11.43
N GLY A 732 40.16 -9.10 10.96
CA GLY A 732 40.57 -9.07 9.55
C GLY A 732 39.42 -8.77 8.59
N SER A 733 38.65 -7.71 8.84
CA SER A 733 37.76 -7.16 7.82
C SER A 733 38.56 -6.50 6.70
N VAL A 734 37.93 -6.42 5.53
CA VAL A 734 38.48 -5.77 4.34
C VAL A 734 37.47 -4.75 3.86
N ILE A 735 37.87 -3.48 3.78
CA ILE A 735 36.97 -2.39 3.41
C ILE A 735 36.61 -2.46 1.93
N VAL A 736 37.59 -2.31 1.03
CA VAL A 736 37.31 -2.21 -0.42
C VAL A 736 37.79 -3.39 -1.26
N ALA A 737 37.00 -3.73 -2.29
CA ALA A 737 37.39 -4.65 -3.36
C ALA A 737 37.11 -4.05 -4.77
N PRO A 738 37.82 -2.97 -5.15
CA PRO A 738 37.65 -2.32 -6.46
C PRO A 738 38.06 -3.20 -7.65
N SER A 739 37.41 -2.95 -8.79
CA SER A 739 37.49 -3.69 -10.05
C SER A 739 37.65 -2.74 -11.26
N HIS A 740 38.64 -1.85 -11.23
CA HIS A 740 38.75 -0.74 -12.18
C HIS A 740 39.69 -1.05 -13.35
N LYS A 741 39.29 -0.71 -14.58
CA LYS A 741 40.09 -0.89 -15.79
C LYS A 741 40.72 0.43 -16.27
N ASN A 742 39.90 1.46 -16.42
CA ASN A 742 40.21 2.75 -17.05
C ASN A 742 39.72 3.98 -16.24
N VAL A 743 39.33 3.81 -14.97
CA VAL A 743 38.88 4.92 -14.09
C VAL A 743 39.90 6.07 -14.01
N ARG A 744 39.40 7.31 -13.90
CA ARG A 744 40.26 8.50 -13.82
C ARG A 744 40.90 8.65 -12.44
N PHE A 745 40.17 8.30 -11.39
CA PHE A 745 40.60 8.38 -9.99
C PHE A 745 40.44 7.05 -9.24
N GLY A 746 39.33 6.32 -9.46
CA GLY A 746 38.91 5.17 -8.68
C GLY A 746 38.23 5.59 -7.37
N TYR A 747 38.49 4.85 -6.30
CA TYR A 747 37.90 5.16 -4.99
C TYR A 747 38.79 6.13 -4.21
N VAL A 748 38.17 7.16 -3.65
CA VAL A 748 38.85 8.22 -2.89
C VAL A 748 38.10 8.43 -1.58
N PHE A 749 38.80 8.27 -0.47
CA PHE A 749 38.28 8.47 0.88
C PHE A 749 38.97 9.69 1.48
N ARG A 750 38.25 10.79 1.67
CA ARG A 750 38.82 12.06 2.15
C ARG A 750 38.21 12.47 3.49
N ASN A 751 39.06 12.72 4.48
CA ASN A 751 38.68 13.04 5.86
C ASN A 751 37.79 11.95 6.51
N CYS A 752 37.87 10.72 6.03
CA CYS A 752 37.06 9.61 6.52
C CYS A 752 37.56 9.08 7.87
N ILE A 753 36.75 8.27 8.52
CA ILE A 753 37.08 7.57 9.76
C ILE A 753 37.01 6.06 9.49
N VAL A 754 38.05 5.31 9.88
CA VAL A 754 38.00 3.85 9.97
C VAL A 754 37.80 3.50 11.45
N ASP A 755 36.69 2.83 11.74
CA ASP A 755 36.23 2.49 13.08
C ASP A 755 35.74 1.03 13.09
N GLY A 756 35.30 0.50 14.22
CA GLY A 756 34.73 -0.85 14.26
C GLY A 756 34.43 -1.38 15.65
N ASN A 757 33.86 -2.57 15.68
CA ASN A 757 33.55 -3.25 16.94
C ASN A 757 34.80 -3.84 17.60
N ALA A 758 34.65 -4.34 18.84
CA ALA A 758 35.75 -4.93 19.59
C ALA A 758 36.42 -6.15 18.90
N ALA A 759 35.71 -6.88 18.04
CA ALA A 759 36.28 -7.98 17.28
C ALA A 759 37.15 -7.50 16.09
N ALA A 760 36.88 -6.30 15.58
CA ALA A 760 37.68 -5.67 14.52
C ALA A 760 38.91 -4.91 15.05
N ALA A 761 38.93 -4.50 16.33
CA ALA A 761 40.05 -3.77 16.94
C ALA A 761 41.30 -4.63 17.23
N ASP A 762 41.56 -5.66 16.42
CA ASP A 762 42.58 -6.69 16.65
C ASP A 762 43.90 -6.48 15.87
N GLY A 763 44.03 -5.38 15.14
CA GLY A 763 45.22 -5.08 14.34
C GLY A 763 45.36 -5.89 13.05
N LYS A 764 44.31 -6.60 12.59
CA LYS A 764 44.37 -7.40 11.35
C LYS A 764 43.59 -6.80 10.17
N GLN A 765 42.94 -5.66 10.38
CA GLN A 765 42.08 -4.98 9.40
C GLN A 765 42.85 -4.57 8.13
N LYS A 766 42.19 -4.59 6.98
CA LYS A 766 42.75 -4.19 5.68
C LYS A 766 41.92 -3.10 5.01
N LEU A 767 42.59 -2.08 4.49
CA LEU A 767 42.02 -1.00 3.68
C LEU A 767 41.41 -1.50 2.38
N GLY A 768 41.93 -2.60 1.81
CA GLY A 768 41.33 -3.21 0.63
C GLY A 768 42.16 -4.32 0.00
N ARG A 769 41.62 -4.88 -1.10
CA ARG A 769 42.26 -5.89 -1.95
C ARG A 769 41.87 -5.74 -3.43
N PRO A 770 42.75 -6.10 -4.38
CA PRO A 770 42.53 -5.82 -5.80
C PRO A 770 41.71 -6.95 -6.46
N TRP A 771 40.42 -6.70 -6.71
CA TRP A 771 39.49 -7.73 -7.19
C TRP A 771 39.78 -8.14 -8.64
N HIS A 772 39.68 -7.19 -9.57
CA HIS A 772 39.89 -7.39 -11.01
C HIS A 772 40.54 -6.17 -11.67
N ASN A 773 41.13 -6.37 -12.86
CA ASN A 773 41.74 -5.33 -13.69
C ASN A 773 42.95 -4.63 -13.02
N SER A 774 43.03 -3.30 -13.04
CA SER A 774 44.10 -2.50 -12.42
C SER A 774 43.53 -1.49 -11.42
N PRO A 775 42.98 -1.96 -10.29
CA PRO A 775 42.11 -1.16 -9.45
C PRO A 775 42.84 -0.05 -8.69
N ARG A 776 42.09 0.99 -8.31
CA ARG A 776 42.62 2.21 -7.67
C ARG A 776 41.79 2.60 -6.45
N ALA A 777 42.46 2.80 -5.32
CA ALA A 777 41.87 3.23 -4.05
C ALA A 777 42.87 4.11 -3.28
N VAL A 778 42.41 5.27 -2.79
CA VAL A 778 43.25 6.26 -2.11
C VAL A 778 42.57 6.75 -0.84
N TYR A 779 43.27 6.69 0.29
CA TYR A 779 42.82 7.25 1.58
C TYR A 779 43.61 8.52 1.91
N ILE A 780 42.92 9.61 2.24
CA ILE A 780 43.48 10.96 2.40
C ILE A 780 42.94 11.57 3.69
N HIS A 781 43.82 12.00 4.60
CA HIS A 781 43.44 12.53 5.93
C HIS A 781 42.51 11.59 6.72
N THR A 782 42.66 10.27 6.55
CA THR A 782 41.76 9.27 7.17
C THR A 782 42.19 8.98 8.61
N THR A 783 41.25 9.06 9.55
CA THR A 783 41.49 8.77 10.98
C THR A 783 41.20 7.30 11.28
N MET A 784 42.20 6.55 11.72
CA MET A 784 42.09 5.15 12.14
C MET A 784 41.82 5.10 13.65
N ARG A 785 40.56 4.89 14.04
CA ARG A 785 40.16 4.73 15.46
C ARG A 785 40.41 3.35 16.02
N ILE A 786 40.49 2.34 15.15
CA ILE A 786 40.87 0.98 15.51
C ILE A 786 42.21 0.61 14.84
N PRO A 787 43.01 -0.31 15.43
CA PRO A 787 44.30 -0.69 14.86
C PRO A 787 44.16 -1.33 13.46
N LEU A 788 44.88 -0.76 12.49
CA LEU A 788 45.04 -1.31 11.15
C LEU A 788 46.26 -2.25 11.10
N ALA A 789 46.22 -3.27 10.25
CA ALA A 789 47.39 -4.12 10.03
C ALA A 789 48.54 -3.33 9.37
N PRO A 790 49.82 -3.56 9.76
CA PRO A 790 50.94 -2.77 9.25
C PRO A 790 51.07 -2.77 7.73
N GLU A 791 50.75 -3.88 7.07
CA GLU A 791 50.79 -3.99 5.61
C GLU A 791 49.61 -3.31 4.91
N GLY A 792 48.52 -3.00 5.64
CA GLY A 792 47.33 -2.24 5.20
C GLY A 792 46.46 -2.88 4.12
N TRP A 793 47.05 -3.60 3.16
CA TRP A 793 46.39 -4.14 1.98
C TRP A 793 46.63 -5.65 1.85
N THR A 794 45.81 -6.36 1.07
CA THR A 794 45.99 -7.81 0.86
C THR A 794 45.76 -8.24 -0.60
N ASN A 795 46.10 -9.49 -0.92
CA ASN A 795 45.93 -10.09 -2.24
C ASN A 795 44.47 -10.51 -2.49
N MET A 796 44.06 -10.59 -3.75
CA MET A 796 42.79 -11.24 -4.16
C MET A 796 42.92 -11.90 -5.55
N GLY A 797 43.45 -11.19 -6.54
CA GLY A 797 43.80 -11.77 -7.85
C GLY A 797 44.32 -10.80 -8.91
N ALA A 798 44.13 -9.49 -8.74
CA ALA A 798 44.64 -8.47 -9.66
C ALA A 798 45.88 -7.74 -9.09
N ILE A 799 46.56 -6.96 -9.95
CA ILE A 799 47.62 -6.02 -9.53
C ILE A 799 47.01 -4.61 -9.49
N PRO A 800 47.00 -3.91 -8.34
CA PRO A 800 46.41 -2.58 -8.24
C PRO A 800 47.21 -1.55 -9.03
N GLY A 801 46.52 -0.65 -9.73
CA GLY A 801 47.12 0.49 -10.42
C GLY A 801 47.56 1.59 -9.44
N LEU A 802 46.83 1.75 -8.32
CA LEU A 802 47.22 2.62 -7.20
C LEU A 802 46.41 2.28 -5.93
N PHE A 803 47.04 1.66 -4.93
CA PHE A 803 46.47 1.46 -3.58
C PHE A 803 47.31 2.25 -2.58
N ALA A 804 46.87 3.44 -2.19
CA ALA A 804 47.74 4.39 -1.50
C ALA A 804 47.07 5.17 -0.36
N GLU A 805 47.89 5.71 0.52
CA GLU A 805 47.49 6.62 1.60
C GLU A 805 48.26 7.94 1.55
N TYR A 806 47.65 9.00 2.10
CA TYR A 806 48.30 10.27 2.42
C TYR A 806 47.73 10.86 3.72
N ASP A 807 48.61 11.18 4.67
CA ASP A 807 48.26 11.80 5.95
C ASP A 807 47.18 11.03 6.75
N SER A 808 47.17 9.70 6.65
CA SER A 808 46.37 8.86 7.56
C SER A 808 46.89 8.99 8.99
N ARG A 809 45.97 9.06 9.96
CA ARG A 809 46.27 9.37 11.36
C ARG A 809 45.68 8.34 12.33
N ASP A 810 46.24 8.22 13.52
CA ASP A 810 45.64 7.46 14.64
C ASP A 810 44.49 8.25 15.31
N ALA A 811 43.88 7.66 16.34
CA ALA A 811 42.78 8.27 17.09
C ALA A 811 43.19 9.55 17.85
N GLU A 812 44.47 9.65 18.22
CA GLU A 812 45.10 10.78 18.89
C GLU A 812 45.52 11.90 17.92
N GLY A 813 45.51 11.63 16.61
CA GLY A 813 45.80 12.58 15.54
C GLY A 813 47.25 12.57 15.03
N ASN A 814 48.10 11.64 15.48
CA ASN A 814 49.46 11.48 14.97
C ASN A 814 49.44 10.85 13.58
N VAL A 815 50.39 11.21 12.71
CA VAL A 815 50.52 10.61 11.38
C VAL A 815 51.05 9.18 11.50
N LEU A 816 50.41 8.24 10.80
CA LEU A 816 50.80 6.83 10.82
C LEU A 816 52.08 6.59 10.03
N ASP A 817 52.92 5.65 10.50
CA ASP A 817 53.99 5.11 9.67
C ASP A 817 53.42 4.20 8.58
N LEU A 818 53.72 4.54 7.32
CA LEU A 818 53.28 3.83 6.12
C LEU A 818 54.39 2.95 5.53
N SER A 819 55.58 2.92 6.15
CA SER A 819 56.77 2.20 5.64
C SER A 819 56.57 0.69 5.46
N GLN A 820 55.67 0.08 6.24
CA GLN A 820 55.37 -1.35 6.19
C GLN A 820 54.25 -1.73 5.22
N ARG A 821 53.62 -0.76 4.54
CA ARG A 821 52.49 -1.04 3.63
C ARG A 821 52.90 -1.93 2.46
N LYS A 822 52.01 -2.86 2.09
CA LYS A 822 52.19 -3.81 1.01
C LYS A 822 52.33 -3.10 -0.35
N THR A 823 53.44 -3.38 -1.03
CA THR A 823 53.71 -2.88 -2.39
C THR A 823 53.85 -3.98 -3.45
N GLU A 824 54.16 -5.22 -3.07
CA GLU A 824 54.11 -6.38 -3.97
C GLU A 824 52.77 -7.10 -3.88
N TYR A 825 52.17 -7.47 -5.02
CA TYR A 825 50.89 -8.15 -5.14
C TYR A 825 51.01 -9.41 -6.00
N ASP A 826 50.26 -10.46 -5.66
CA ASP A 826 50.23 -11.72 -6.41
C ASP A 826 49.01 -11.74 -7.36
N GLY A 827 49.26 -11.89 -8.65
CA GLY A 827 48.23 -11.93 -9.70
C GLY A 827 47.74 -13.36 -10.00
N ARG A 828 46.52 -13.47 -10.52
CA ARG A 828 45.87 -14.74 -10.91
C ARG A 828 45.15 -14.59 -12.25
N GLY A 829 45.12 -15.69 -13.01
CA GLY A 829 44.48 -15.74 -14.33
C GLY A 829 45.42 -15.34 -15.49
N PRO A 830 44.98 -15.50 -16.75
CA PRO A 830 45.83 -15.25 -17.93
C PRO A 830 46.15 -13.76 -18.14
N ASP A 831 45.29 -12.86 -17.65
CA ASP A 831 45.38 -11.42 -17.90
C ASP A 831 46.20 -10.64 -16.85
N ASN A 832 46.71 -11.31 -15.81
CA ASN A 832 47.51 -10.71 -14.74
C ASN A 832 48.91 -11.35 -14.67
N PRO A 833 49.99 -10.57 -14.50
CA PRO A 833 51.30 -11.14 -14.23
C PRO A 833 51.29 -11.84 -12.85
N PRO A 834 52.04 -12.96 -12.66
CA PRO A 834 52.04 -13.69 -11.38
C PRO A 834 52.41 -12.85 -10.16
N LYS A 835 53.23 -11.81 -10.37
CA LYS A 835 53.55 -10.76 -9.41
C LYS A 835 53.54 -9.40 -10.07
N GLY A 836 53.22 -8.36 -9.31
CA GLY A 836 53.32 -6.96 -9.72
C GLY A 836 53.58 -6.02 -8.55
N PHE A 837 53.97 -4.78 -8.86
CA PHE A 837 54.28 -3.74 -7.88
C PHE A 837 53.24 -2.61 -7.95
N CYS A 838 52.84 -2.10 -6.78
CA CYS A 838 52.02 -0.91 -6.62
C CYS A 838 52.57 -0.08 -5.46
N ARG A 839 52.72 1.24 -5.61
CA ARG A 839 53.17 2.09 -4.49
C ARG A 839 52.05 2.28 -3.46
N ALA A 840 52.42 2.36 -2.18
CA ALA A 840 51.49 2.47 -1.06
C ALA A 840 51.23 3.90 -0.57
N THR A 841 51.88 4.91 -1.16
CA THR A 841 51.77 6.32 -0.77
C THR A 841 51.70 7.23 -2.00
N ILE A 842 51.11 8.41 -1.82
CA ILE A 842 51.15 9.53 -2.78
C ILE A 842 51.77 10.78 -2.14
N THR A 843 52.22 11.74 -2.96
CA THR A 843 52.72 13.02 -2.44
C THR A 843 51.58 13.96 -2.05
N LYS A 844 51.92 15.08 -1.39
CA LYS A 844 50.94 16.13 -1.08
C LYS A 844 50.30 16.70 -2.35
N GLU A 845 51.09 16.97 -3.37
CA GLU A 845 50.65 17.56 -4.65
C GLU A 845 49.69 16.62 -5.38
N GLU A 846 49.91 15.31 -5.26
CA GLU A 846 48.98 14.30 -5.76
C GLU A 846 47.68 14.27 -4.94
N ALA A 847 47.78 14.30 -3.60
CA ALA A 847 46.62 14.32 -2.69
C ALA A 847 45.76 15.58 -2.83
N ASP A 848 46.37 16.73 -3.12
CA ASP A 848 45.68 17.99 -3.48
C ASP A 848 44.96 17.88 -4.84
N GLY A 849 45.33 16.90 -5.68
CA GLY A 849 44.64 16.56 -6.92
C GLY A 849 43.39 15.69 -6.76
N TYR A 850 43.22 15.04 -5.60
CA TYR A 850 42.09 14.18 -5.25
C TYR A 850 41.03 14.93 -4.44
N VAL A 851 40.42 15.94 -5.06
CA VAL A 851 39.43 16.84 -4.46
C VAL A 851 38.10 16.78 -5.21
N TYR A 852 37.01 17.15 -4.52
CA TYR A 852 35.65 17.17 -5.07
C TYR A 852 35.60 17.82 -6.45
N GLU A 853 36.19 19.02 -6.57
CA GLU A 853 36.17 19.89 -7.76
C GLU A 853 36.85 19.26 -8.99
N ARG A 854 37.57 18.14 -8.83
CA ARG A 854 38.21 17.40 -9.93
C ARG A 854 37.61 16.03 -10.19
N ILE A 855 36.98 15.41 -9.18
CA ILE A 855 36.44 14.04 -9.24
C ILE A 855 34.96 14.05 -9.61
N ILE A 856 34.18 14.99 -9.05
CA ILE A 856 32.71 14.91 -9.04
C ILE A 856 32.05 15.80 -10.11
N PRO A 857 32.31 17.13 -10.20
CA PRO A 857 31.78 17.94 -11.30
C PRO A 857 32.32 17.46 -12.65
N GLY A 858 31.41 17.32 -13.62
CA GLY A 858 31.73 17.21 -15.04
C GLY A 858 31.20 18.44 -15.80
N ASP A 859 31.23 18.35 -17.12
CA ASP A 859 30.67 19.38 -18.02
C ASP A 859 29.13 19.29 -18.15
N ASP A 860 28.50 18.47 -17.31
CA ASP A 860 27.07 18.12 -17.28
C ASP A 860 26.26 18.90 -16.22
N GLY A 861 26.92 19.72 -15.41
CA GLY A 861 26.27 20.53 -14.38
C GLY A 861 25.85 19.77 -13.11
N TRP A 862 26.23 18.50 -12.96
CA TRP A 862 25.96 17.75 -11.73
C TRP A 862 26.75 18.32 -10.55
N ASN A 863 26.02 18.81 -9.54
CA ASN A 863 26.60 19.44 -8.35
C ASN A 863 25.92 18.94 -7.08
N PRO A 864 26.29 17.75 -6.57
CA PRO A 864 25.64 17.16 -5.41
C PRO A 864 25.88 17.94 -4.10
N ARG A 865 26.96 18.72 -3.96
CA ARG A 865 27.11 19.63 -2.79
C ARG A 865 26.01 20.71 -2.73
N ALA A 866 25.45 21.15 -3.86
CA ALA A 866 24.28 22.04 -3.88
C ALA A 866 22.97 21.29 -3.54
N MET A 867 22.90 19.99 -3.82
CA MET A 867 21.78 19.15 -3.35
C MET A 867 21.81 19.03 -1.82
N MET A 868 23.00 18.86 -1.24
CA MET A 868 23.24 18.70 0.20
C MET A 868 23.20 20.01 1.01
N GLU A 869 22.89 21.16 0.39
CA GLU A 869 22.89 22.45 1.07
C GLU A 869 21.74 22.57 2.09
N LYS A 870 22.09 22.68 3.37
CA LYS A 870 21.14 22.91 4.46
C LYS A 870 20.77 24.38 4.56
N LEU A 871 19.52 24.71 4.21
CA LEU A 871 18.97 26.04 4.38
C LEU A 871 18.95 26.48 5.87
N PRO A 872 19.07 27.78 6.16
CA PRO A 872 19.01 28.30 7.52
C PRO A 872 17.62 28.09 8.12
N SER A 873 17.54 28.04 9.45
CA SER A 873 16.28 27.81 10.14
C SER A 873 15.28 28.96 9.94
N PRO A 874 13.99 28.67 9.72
CA PRO A 874 12.96 29.69 9.62
C PRO A 874 12.95 30.64 10.82
N ALA A 875 13.11 31.93 10.57
CA ALA A 875 13.21 32.93 11.63
C ALA A 875 11.83 33.47 12.04
N LYS A 876 11.72 33.95 13.29
CA LYS A 876 10.51 34.62 13.82
C LYS A 876 9.24 33.75 13.77
N LEU A 877 9.32 32.46 14.13
CA LEU A 877 8.15 31.60 14.32
C LEU A 877 7.16 32.23 15.30
N LYS A 878 5.88 32.20 14.94
CA LYS A 878 4.76 32.69 15.76
C LYS A 878 3.51 31.85 15.52
N LYS A 879 2.84 31.43 16.60
CA LYS A 879 1.49 30.85 16.59
C LYS A 879 0.48 31.94 16.97
N LYS A 880 -0.60 32.08 16.20
CA LYS A 880 -1.75 32.95 16.49
C LYS A 880 -3.02 32.14 16.23
N GLY A 881 -3.64 31.63 17.28
CA GLY A 881 -4.74 30.67 17.18
C GLY A 881 -4.26 29.34 16.58
N ASP A 882 -4.94 28.92 15.51
CA ASP A 882 -4.65 27.76 14.66
C ASP A 882 -3.48 27.98 13.68
N LYS A 883 -3.08 29.22 13.39
CA LYS A 883 -2.05 29.52 12.38
C LYS A 883 -0.65 29.65 12.97
N VAL A 884 0.31 28.96 12.36
CA VAL A 884 1.76 29.11 12.58
C VAL A 884 2.33 29.87 11.38
N SER A 885 3.20 30.84 11.62
CA SER A 885 3.81 31.68 10.59
C SER A 885 5.26 32.00 10.91
N TRP A 886 6.07 32.26 9.89
CA TRP A 886 7.50 32.54 10.00
C TRP A 886 7.97 33.56 8.96
N LYS A 887 9.23 33.99 9.04
CA LYS A 887 9.87 34.73 7.94
C LYS A 887 10.29 33.72 6.87
N ALA A 888 9.89 33.96 5.62
CA ALA A 888 10.34 33.18 4.47
C ALA A 888 11.88 33.04 4.44
N VAL A 889 12.33 31.81 4.18
CA VAL A 889 13.73 31.50 3.93
C VAL A 889 13.98 31.67 2.42
N PRO A 890 14.97 32.49 2.00
CA PRO A 890 15.32 32.61 0.58
C PRO A 890 15.63 31.25 -0.04
N VAL A 891 15.25 31.08 -1.32
CA VAL A 891 15.44 29.86 -2.14
C VAL A 891 14.84 28.55 -1.57
N ALA A 892 14.02 28.61 -0.53
CA ALA A 892 13.23 27.46 -0.09
C ALA A 892 12.16 27.09 -1.12
N ALA A 893 12.06 25.80 -1.46
CA ALA A 893 10.98 25.25 -2.29
C ALA A 893 9.68 25.01 -1.48
N GLY A 894 9.81 25.00 -0.15
CA GLY A 894 8.71 24.87 0.79
C GLY A 894 9.25 24.55 2.19
N TYR A 895 8.38 24.00 3.03
CA TYR A 895 8.63 23.75 4.44
C TYR A 895 7.97 22.44 4.89
N VAL A 896 8.61 21.74 5.84
CA VAL A 896 8.02 20.63 6.59
C VAL A 896 7.68 21.12 7.99
N ILE A 897 6.45 20.82 8.46
CA ILE A 897 5.96 21.21 9.77
C ILE A 897 5.84 19.95 10.64
N PHE A 898 6.43 20.01 11.84
CA PHE A 898 6.44 18.93 12.81
C PHE A 898 5.75 19.34 14.11
N ASN A 899 5.06 18.40 14.76
CA ASN A 899 4.81 18.44 16.20
C ASN A 899 5.75 17.45 16.89
N ASN A 900 6.70 17.96 17.67
CA ASN A 900 7.85 17.21 18.17
C ASN A 900 8.60 16.53 16.99
N ASP A 901 8.51 15.20 16.89
CA ASP A 901 9.12 14.39 15.83
C ASP A 901 8.07 13.85 14.81
N ARG A 902 6.80 14.24 14.88
CA ARG A 902 5.77 13.83 13.92
C ARG A 902 5.57 14.90 12.84
N VAL A 903 5.73 14.56 11.57
CA VAL A 903 5.31 15.41 10.45
C VAL A 903 3.79 15.57 10.48
N ILE A 904 3.31 16.80 10.65
CA ILE A 904 1.89 17.14 10.67
C ILE A 904 1.40 17.78 9.36
N GLY A 905 2.30 18.28 8.53
CA GLY A 905 1.98 18.78 7.19
C GLY A 905 3.14 19.48 6.51
N PHE A 906 2.86 20.02 5.33
CA PHE A 906 3.79 20.76 4.48
C PHE A 906 3.24 22.15 4.15
N ALA A 907 4.09 23.04 3.64
CA ALA A 907 3.66 24.33 3.11
C ALA A 907 4.66 24.84 2.05
N LYS A 908 4.17 25.48 0.99
CA LYS A 908 5.02 26.28 0.07
C LYS A 908 5.27 27.68 0.62
N GLU A 909 4.24 28.28 1.21
CA GLU A 909 4.29 29.62 1.81
C GLU A 909 4.76 29.60 3.27
N PRO A 910 5.23 30.73 3.84
CA PRO A 910 5.77 30.79 5.19
C PRO A 910 4.68 30.84 6.30
N ILE A 911 3.61 30.08 6.10
CA ILE A 911 2.43 29.99 6.94
C ILE A 911 1.81 28.60 6.81
N TYR A 912 1.33 28.04 7.92
CA TYR A 912 0.63 26.77 7.99
C TYR A 912 -0.54 26.86 8.97
N THR A 913 -1.69 26.29 8.59
CA THR A 913 -2.88 26.20 9.45
C THR A 913 -2.90 24.83 10.11
N LEU A 914 -2.87 24.79 11.45
CA LEU A 914 -2.89 23.55 12.20
C LEU A 914 -4.28 22.89 12.09
N PRO A 915 -4.36 21.57 11.83
CA PRO A 915 -5.64 20.88 11.66
C PRO A 915 -6.43 20.71 12.98
N SER A 916 -5.79 20.91 14.14
CA SER A 916 -6.41 20.85 15.46
C SER A 916 -5.55 21.58 16.51
N GLU A 917 -5.98 21.62 17.77
CA GLU A 917 -5.18 22.22 18.85
C GLU A 917 -3.93 21.38 19.18
N VAL A 918 -2.81 21.73 18.55
CA VAL A 918 -1.53 21.03 18.75
C VAL A 918 -0.89 21.40 20.10
N LYS A 919 -0.63 20.35 20.91
CA LYS A 919 0.20 20.36 22.12
C LYS A 919 1.55 19.69 21.81
N GLY A 920 2.65 20.35 22.17
CA GLY A 920 4.04 19.93 21.90
C GLY A 920 4.88 21.07 21.32
N ASN A 921 6.17 20.79 21.07
CA ASN A 921 7.07 21.75 20.44
C ASN A 921 6.79 21.75 18.93
N LEU A 922 6.39 22.90 18.38
CA LEU A 922 6.16 23.02 16.94
C LEU A 922 7.49 23.31 16.25
N LYS A 923 7.89 22.46 15.31
CA LYS A 923 9.09 22.69 14.51
C LYS A 923 8.74 23.01 13.06
N VAL A 924 9.53 23.86 12.44
CA VAL A 924 9.46 24.12 11.00
C VAL A 924 10.85 24.03 10.39
N CYS A 925 10.98 23.26 9.33
CA CYS A 925 12.21 23.09 8.56
C CYS A 925 12.01 23.61 7.13
N ALA A 926 12.96 24.38 6.59
CA ALA A 926 12.93 24.81 5.19
C ALA A 926 13.51 23.73 4.28
N VAL A 927 12.90 23.52 3.13
CA VAL A 927 13.27 22.50 2.13
C VAL A 927 13.95 23.18 0.94
N ASN A 928 15.13 22.70 0.54
CA ASN A 928 15.81 23.22 -0.64
C ASN A 928 15.20 22.67 -1.95
N ARG A 929 15.58 23.21 -3.12
CA ARG A 929 15.03 22.79 -4.42
C ARG A 929 15.28 21.32 -4.81
N TYR A 930 16.13 20.62 -4.08
CA TYR A 930 16.48 19.22 -4.26
C TYR A 930 15.85 18.31 -3.17
N GLY A 931 14.97 18.85 -2.33
CA GLY A 931 14.24 18.13 -1.30
C GLY A 931 14.93 18.06 0.06
N SER A 932 16.20 18.44 0.17
CA SER A 932 16.99 18.29 1.41
C SER A 932 16.49 19.18 2.54
N LEU A 933 16.62 18.67 3.77
CA LEU A 933 16.12 19.34 4.97
C LEU A 933 17.16 20.35 5.49
N GLY A 934 16.72 21.60 5.64
CA GLY A 934 17.48 22.65 6.31
C GLY A 934 17.60 22.47 7.82
N THR A 935 17.92 23.57 8.51
CA THR A 935 18.01 23.58 9.97
C THR A 935 16.61 23.73 10.59
N GLU A 936 16.30 22.97 11.62
CA GLU A 936 15.02 23.11 12.34
C GLU A 936 14.93 24.47 13.07
N SER A 937 13.74 25.07 13.02
CA SER A 937 13.30 26.11 13.97
C SER A 937 12.28 25.51 14.93
N VAL A 938 12.20 26.01 16.17
CA VAL A 938 11.31 25.47 17.22
C VAL A 938 10.53 26.61 17.88
N LEU A 939 9.26 26.36 18.19
CA LEU A 939 8.33 27.22 18.91
C LEU A 939 7.73 26.49 20.12
#